data_AF-A0A437LAM8-F1
#
_entry.id   AF-A0A437LAM8-F1
#
_cell.length_a   1.000
_cell.length_b   1.000
_cell.length_c   1.000
_cell.angle_alpha   90.00
_cell.angle_beta   90.00
_cell.angle_gamma   90.00
#
_symmetry.space_group_name_H-M   'P 1'
#
loop_
_entity.id
_entity.type
_entity.pdbx_description
1 polymer ?
#
loop_
_entity_poly.entity_id
_entity_poly.type
_entity_poly.pdbx_seq_one_letter_code
_entity_poly.pdbx_strand_id
1 'polypeptide(L)'
;MNPRHPSKPAAAGPRTAIAAALSLLMMGAAAPVGAAVVISQVYGAGGNTGALLNADFVELRNTGNAAVSLNGLSLQYASSTGTTWNSRVNLNGTIPAGGFFLVQLAGGANGAALPTADQVSTSINMSASSGKLALVAGTTALSGSCPLPSAEVLDFVGFGSANCSEGSPTPALSTVLAAFRANAGCTDTQANATDFSTGTPAPRNSSTVVPSCDGNAPPPPPPPPPPPPPEVPTLTTIPAVQGDGAKSLRVGELVSVAGVVTRVNNNGFFFQDAVGDGNPATSDALFVFTGTTAYPAVAVGNVVRVVGRVAEFNVGSAANAETLARTVTQLSALTSVTQEGVGSIVPTPVTLPLASGDLERFEGMLVSIPGPFTISQNAFQSRFGQLTLSVGGRLETPTNRYRPNSAQALALAADNARRRLILDDGSSASNPSVTPYLNADALPRTGDVVMGSLTGVIDYGLATDSSAGAGGYKLHPTLPPQFGVSNPRTATPSDVGGNVKVASFNVLNYFTDFTNGQDANGAASPGCREGSSVRPANCRGADNLAEFQRQRAKIVEALAAINADAVGLMEIQNNGNGAADNLVAALNARVGAGTYAVAPLPAQGTGSDAIRTAVIYKPSRMVADASISDPNAINDRPTLAQPFTLPNGERFVLVVNHLKSKGGCPGAASVGNTDSGDGQGCWNAKRVQQAERLRAFLAEVQTATGVADALLVGDFNAYAKEDPIDLLTRNGLVDEVERVHPGGYSYVFDGASGRLDHLLSTASLSPKVAGSTHWHINADEIPTADYNLESKAPLLCSGNPCPADPYRISPYRSSDHDPVIAGLNVYKTLVASSASTSLVGTPGDDILISGAGRRTLTGGAGKDQFVFTASFTGGATIADFQPGADLISLRAVLQALGVTSSNPIGQGYLSCKASGTDALISVDPDAAGAALPRALLLIKNQPCAVLHPSNFVL
;
A
#
# COMPACT_ATOMS: atom_id res chain seq x y z
N MET A 1 6.50 -3.91 -13.93
CA MET A 1 7.84 -3.73 -14.54
C MET A 1 8.86 -3.90 -13.43
N ASN A 2 9.79 -4.85 -13.55
CA ASN A 2 10.99 -4.87 -12.70
C ASN A 2 12.18 -5.37 -13.55
N PRO A 3 13.37 -4.77 -13.40
CA PRO A 3 14.46 -4.93 -14.35
C PRO A 3 15.30 -6.18 -14.07
N ARG A 4 15.75 -6.82 -15.15
CA ARG A 4 16.70 -7.94 -15.13
C ARG A 4 18.12 -7.42 -14.90
N HIS A 5 18.85 -8.03 -13.98
CA HIS A 5 20.32 -8.06 -14.01
C HIS A 5 20.79 -9.44 -14.50
N PRO A 6 21.74 -9.52 -15.45
CA PRO A 6 22.28 -10.78 -15.92
C PRO A 6 23.53 -11.20 -15.14
N SER A 7 23.62 -12.50 -14.89
CA SER A 7 24.79 -13.24 -14.42
C SER A 7 25.79 -13.52 -15.55
N LYS A 8 27.07 -13.69 -15.19
CA LYS A 8 28.20 -14.22 -15.97
C LYS A 8 29.08 -15.06 -15.02
N PRO A 9 30.04 -15.88 -15.50
CA PRO A 9 30.10 -16.67 -16.74
C PRO A 9 30.56 -18.13 -16.47
N ALA A 10 30.59 -18.99 -17.50
CA ALA A 10 31.22 -20.31 -17.46
C ALA A 10 32.33 -20.43 -18.53
N ALA A 11 33.30 -21.29 -18.23
CA ALA A 11 34.65 -21.36 -18.75
C ALA A 11 34.84 -21.91 -20.18
N ALA A 12 35.97 -21.55 -20.80
CA ALA A 12 36.78 -22.46 -21.61
C ALA A 12 38.25 -22.00 -21.60
N GLY A 13 39.18 -22.88 -21.22
CA GLY A 13 40.64 -22.67 -21.27
C GLY A 13 41.23 -23.05 -22.64
N PRO A 14 42.46 -23.60 -22.68
CA PRO A 14 43.73 -22.88 -22.54
C PRO A 14 44.70 -23.18 -23.72
N ARG A 15 45.79 -22.42 -23.86
CA ARG A 15 47.06 -22.71 -24.59
C ARG A 15 47.86 -21.39 -24.62
N THR A 16 49.16 -21.26 -24.36
CA THR A 16 50.29 -22.17 -24.15
C THR A 16 51.46 -21.33 -23.62
N ALA A 17 52.32 -21.94 -22.81
CA ALA A 17 53.57 -21.38 -22.31
C ALA A 17 54.67 -21.29 -23.38
N ILE A 18 55.68 -20.43 -23.17
CA ILE A 18 57.11 -20.79 -22.99
C ILE A 18 57.96 -19.52 -22.84
N ALA A 19 58.97 -19.66 -21.99
CA ALA A 19 59.82 -18.64 -21.41
C ALA A 19 61.18 -18.45 -22.12
N ALA A 20 61.94 -17.49 -21.58
CA ALA A 20 63.39 -17.30 -21.59
C ALA A 20 64.02 -16.50 -22.75
N ALA A 21 64.65 -15.36 -22.44
CA ALA A 21 66.05 -15.31 -22.01
C ALA A 21 66.51 -13.88 -21.67
N LEU A 22 67.50 -13.82 -20.78
CA LEU A 22 68.10 -12.68 -20.09
C LEU A 22 69.10 -11.93 -20.98
N SER A 23 69.19 -10.60 -20.89
CA SER A 23 70.41 -9.82 -21.21
C SER A 23 70.37 -8.44 -20.56
N LEU A 24 71.37 -8.21 -19.71
CA LEU A 24 71.65 -6.97 -18.97
C LEU A 24 72.41 -6.02 -19.90
N LEU A 25 71.89 -4.82 -20.18
CA LEU A 25 72.67 -3.71 -20.74
C LEU A 25 72.20 -2.40 -20.11
N MET A 26 73.09 -1.73 -19.37
CA MET A 26 72.94 -0.33 -19.00
C MET A 26 73.07 0.54 -20.25
N MET A 27 72.02 1.30 -20.54
CA MET A 27 72.08 2.47 -21.41
C MET A 27 71.07 3.48 -20.87
N GLY A 28 71.59 4.66 -20.49
CA GLY A 28 70.74 5.79 -20.10
C GLY A 28 69.80 6.14 -21.24
N ALA A 29 68.51 5.88 -21.03
CA ALA A 29 67.44 6.48 -21.80
C ALA A 29 66.98 7.71 -21.01
N ALA A 30 67.09 8.87 -21.64
CA ALA A 30 66.49 10.10 -21.17
C ALA A 30 65.03 9.83 -20.78
N ALA A 31 64.60 10.43 -19.65
CA ALA A 31 63.19 10.43 -19.28
C ALA A 31 62.35 10.88 -20.48
N PRO A 32 61.21 10.24 -20.76
CA PRO A 32 60.30 10.72 -21.77
C PRO A 32 59.96 12.17 -21.43
N VAL A 33 60.08 13.04 -22.44
CA VAL A 33 59.67 14.44 -22.39
C VAL A 33 58.25 14.46 -21.83
N GLY A 34 58.07 14.98 -20.61
CA GLY A 34 56.76 15.08 -19.96
C GLY A 34 55.77 15.79 -20.88
N ALA A 35 54.49 15.44 -20.77
CA ALA A 35 53.46 16.05 -21.59
C ALA A 35 53.52 17.58 -21.44
N ALA A 36 53.54 18.31 -22.56
CA ALA A 36 53.57 19.76 -22.55
C ALA A 36 52.30 20.37 -21.92
N VAL A 37 51.23 19.57 -21.74
CA VAL A 37 49.98 19.95 -21.10
C VAL A 37 49.63 18.93 -20.02
N VAL A 38 49.36 19.43 -18.81
CA VAL A 38 49.00 18.65 -17.62
C VAL A 38 47.73 19.20 -16.98
N ILE A 39 47.02 18.39 -16.19
CA ILE A 39 45.89 18.77 -15.34
C ILE A 39 46.43 19.50 -14.12
N SER A 40 46.11 20.79 -13.93
CA SER A 40 46.60 21.59 -12.81
C SER A 40 45.61 21.71 -11.65
N GLN A 41 44.30 21.63 -11.90
CA GLN A 41 43.29 21.57 -10.85
C GLN A 41 42.10 20.68 -11.23
N VAL A 42 41.50 20.05 -10.21
CA VAL A 42 40.29 19.24 -10.33
C VAL A 42 39.30 19.61 -9.22
N TYR A 43 38.06 19.92 -9.60
CA TYR A 43 36.96 20.14 -8.67
C TYR A 43 35.69 19.50 -9.21
N GLY A 44 35.17 18.50 -8.49
CA GLY A 44 34.04 17.67 -8.92
C GLY A 44 32.78 17.83 -8.08
N ALA A 45 32.61 18.97 -7.40
CA ALA A 45 31.48 19.20 -6.51
C ALA A 45 30.58 20.35 -6.95
N GLY A 46 30.73 20.87 -8.15
CA GLY A 46 30.06 22.10 -8.55
C GLY A 46 28.56 21.94 -8.69
N GLY A 47 27.81 22.87 -8.11
CA GLY A 47 26.35 22.79 -8.08
C GLY A 47 25.78 21.90 -6.96
N ASN A 48 26.63 21.17 -6.21
CA ASN A 48 26.19 20.38 -5.06
C ASN A 48 25.87 21.26 -3.85
N THR A 49 25.06 20.76 -2.93
CA THR A 49 24.78 21.46 -1.67
C THR A 49 26.07 21.70 -0.88
N GLY A 50 26.36 22.97 -0.56
CA GLY A 50 27.60 23.39 0.11
C GLY A 50 28.80 23.60 -0.83
N ALA A 51 28.62 23.46 -2.14
CA ALA A 51 29.64 23.73 -3.14
C ALA A 51 30.03 25.22 -3.14
N LEU A 52 31.33 25.50 -3.25
CA LEU A 52 31.82 26.87 -3.39
C LEU A 52 31.62 27.41 -4.82
N LEU A 53 31.56 26.54 -5.82
CA LEU A 53 31.36 26.88 -7.22
C LEU A 53 30.16 26.14 -7.81
N ASN A 54 29.51 26.72 -8.82
CA ASN A 54 28.28 26.22 -9.42
C ASN A 54 28.48 25.16 -10.51
N ALA A 55 29.72 24.90 -10.92
CA ALA A 55 30.04 23.86 -11.88
C ALA A 55 31.35 23.17 -11.55
N ASP A 56 31.41 21.89 -11.88
CA ASP A 56 32.64 21.13 -11.90
C ASP A 56 33.63 21.79 -12.85
N PHE A 57 34.93 21.63 -12.61
CA PHE A 57 35.92 22.05 -13.58
C PHE A 57 37.18 21.20 -13.55
N VAL A 58 37.87 21.28 -14.69
CA VAL A 58 39.24 20.84 -14.86
C VAL A 58 40.03 22.03 -15.40
N GLU A 59 41.15 22.33 -14.76
CA GLU A 59 42.12 23.32 -15.23
C GLU A 59 43.30 22.58 -15.85
N LEU A 60 43.70 22.97 -17.05
CA LEU A 60 44.92 22.49 -17.71
C LEU A 60 46.01 23.55 -17.63
N ARG A 61 47.27 23.09 -17.61
CA ARG A 61 48.48 23.90 -17.59
C ARG A 61 49.40 23.50 -18.73
N ASN A 62 49.84 24.46 -19.52
CA ASN A 62 50.96 24.26 -20.44
C ASN A 62 52.28 24.46 -19.70
N THR A 63 53.08 23.41 -19.57
CA THR A 63 54.38 23.42 -18.88
C THR A 63 55.54 23.79 -19.82
N GLY A 64 55.28 23.85 -21.13
CA GLY A 64 56.25 24.17 -22.16
C GLY A 64 56.41 25.66 -22.46
N ASN A 65 57.40 25.96 -23.30
CA ASN A 65 57.76 27.31 -23.74
C ASN A 65 57.14 27.71 -25.10
N ALA A 66 56.26 26.89 -25.65
CA ALA A 66 55.51 27.16 -26.89
C ALA A 66 54.02 26.92 -26.67
N ALA A 67 53.16 27.59 -27.46
CA ALA A 67 51.72 27.38 -27.40
C ALA A 67 51.35 25.97 -27.87
N VAL A 68 50.41 25.31 -27.18
CA VAL A 68 49.96 23.95 -27.50
C VAL A 68 48.50 23.96 -27.93
N SER A 69 48.21 23.40 -29.11
CA SER A 69 46.83 23.16 -29.58
C SER A 69 46.22 21.98 -28.82
N LEU A 70 44.99 22.14 -28.36
CA LEU A 70 44.20 21.08 -27.71
C LEU A 70 43.34 20.28 -28.68
N ASN A 71 43.26 20.70 -29.95
CA ASN A 71 42.50 19.97 -30.97
C ASN A 71 43.00 18.53 -31.11
N GLY A 72 42.07 17.57 -31.03
CA GLY A 72 42.39 16.14 -31.09
C GLY A 72 42.63 15.49 -29.72
N LEU A 73 42.69 16.28 -28.63
CA LEU A 73 42.76 15.78 -27.26
C LEU A 73 41.36 15.63 -26.64
N SER A 74 41.24 14.81 -25.59
CA SER A 74 40.02 14.75 -24.77
C SER A 74 40.32 14.68 -23.28
N LEU A 75 39.40 15.23 -22.48
CA LEU A 75 39.26 14.89 -21.06
C LEU A 75 38.28 13.73 -20.93
N GLN A 76 38.63 12.71 -20.16
CA GLN A 76 37.78 11.56 -19.90
C GLN A 76 37.71 11.27 -18.40
N TYR A 77 36.53 10.90 -17.91
CA TYR A 77 36.28 10.66 -16.50
C TYR A 77 35.67 9.27 -16.27
N ALA A 78 36.08 8.64 -15.16
CA ALA A 78 35.44 7.45 -14.61
C ALA A 78 35.33 7.57 -13.07
N SER A 79 34.32 6.93 -12.49
CA SER A 79 34.18 6.85 -11.03
C SER A 79 35.35 6.10 -10.38
N SER A 80 35.54 6.26 -9.07
CA SER A 80 36.70 5.72 -8.32
C SER A 80 37.01 4.25 -8.61
N THR A 81 36.00 3.40 -8.82
CA THR A 81 36.16 1.97 -9.19
C THR A 81 35.67 1.62 -10.60
N GLY A 82 35.16 2.61 -11.34
CA GLY A 82 34.53 2.41 -12.65
C GLY A 82 35.50 1.89 -13.72
N THR A 83 34.97 1.17 -14.70
CA THR A 83 35.70 0.55 -15.83
C THR A 83 35.36 1.17 -17.19
N THR A 84 34.46 2.15 -17.22
CA THR A 84 33.89 2.78 -18.43
C THR A 84 34.22 4.27 -18.44
N TRP A 85 34.72 4.80 -19.56
CA TRP A 85 35.20 6.17 -19.72
C TRP A 85 34.40 6.98 -20.74
N ASN A 86 33.08 6.77 -20.79
CA ASN A 86 32.21 7.43 -21.77
C ASN A 86 31.92 8.90 -21.45
N SER A 87 32.09 9.33 -20.19
CA SER A 87 32.02 10.74 -19.78
C SER A 87 33.25 11.47 -20.31
N ARG A 88 33.10 12.21 -21.40
CA ARG A 88 34.22 12.84 -22.11
C ARG A 88 33.93 14.23 -22.64
N VAL A 89 34.97 15.04 -22.77
CA VAL A 89 34.98 16.33 -23.46
C VAL A 89 36.09 16.31 -24.51
N ASN A 90 35.73 16.46 -25.79
CA ASN A 90 36.72 16.71 -26.83
C ASN A 90 37.21 18.15 -26.68
N LEU A 91 38.50 18.34 -26.47
CA LEU A 91 39.09 19.66 -26.24
C LEU A 91 39.28 20.40 -27.55
N ASN A 92 39.21 21.73 -27.47
CA ASN A 92 39.53 22.63 -28.58
C ASN A 92 40.28 23.87 -28.07
N GLY A 93 40.80 24.67 -28.99
CA GLY A 93 41.55 25.87 -28.65
C GLY A 93 43.05 25.62 -28.43
N THR A 94 43.71 26.61 -27.84
CA THR A 94 45.17 26.65 -27.69
C THR A 94 45.51 27.19 -26.30
N ILE A 95 46.46 26.55 -25.61
CA ILE A 95 47.02 27.05 -24.37
C ILE A 95 48.34 27.79 -24.68
N PRO A 96 48.49 29.09 -24.36
CA PRO A 96 49.77 29.80 -24.49
C PRO A 96 50.90 29.10 -23.73
N ALA A 97 52.15 29.40 -24.10
CA ALA A 97 53.32 28.94 -23.35
C ALA A 97 53.19 29.36 -21.88
N GLY A 98 53.33 28.42 -20.94
CA GLY A 98 53.12 28.72 -19.52
C GLY A 98 51.71 29.25 -19.20
N GLY A 99 50.68 28.93 -19.98
CA GLY A 99 49.30 29.39 -19.78
C GLY A 99 48.39 28.36 -19.09
N PHE A 100 47.20 28.78 -18.68
CA PHE A 100 46.12 27.90 -18.19
C PHE A 100 45.00 27.77 -19.22
N PHE A 101 44.18 26.73 -19.07
CA PHE A 101 42.94 26.54 -19.82
C PHE A 101 41.87 25.94 -18.93
N LEU A 102 40.78 26.67 -18.72
CA LEU A 102 39.68 26.29 -17.84
C LEU A 102 38.57 25.61 -18.63
N VAL A 103 38.27 24.35 -18.28
CA VAL A 103 37.13 23.62 -18.79
C VAL A 103 36.04 23.55 -17.73
N GLN A 104 34.95 24.29 -17.93
CA GLN A 104 33.74 24.13 -17.13
C GLN A 104 33.02 22.85 -17.56
N LEU A 105 32.65 22.04 -16.57
CA LEU A 105 31.96 20.76 -16.71
C LEU A 105 30.49 20.86 -16.24
N ALA A 106 29.84 19.74 -15.87
CA ALA A 106 28.48 19.77 -15.36
C ALA A 106 28.34 20.66 -14.12
N GLY A 107 27.19 21.30 -13.95
CA GLY A 107 26.93 22.18 -12.82
C GLY A 107 25.49 22.13 -12.36
N GLY A 108 25.18 22.95 -11.36
CA GLY A 108 23.89 23.01 -10.68
C GLY A 108 23.66 24.38 -10.04
N ALA A 109 22.60 24.48 -9.24
CA ALA A 109 22.11 25.76 -8.73
C ALA A 109 22.95 26.36 -7.56
N ASN A 110 23.83 25.56 -6.94
CA ASN A 110 24.54 25.95 -5.72
C ASN A 110 25.99 26.38 -5.98
N GLY A 111 26.47 27.44 -5.32
CA GLY A 111 27.85 27.92 -5.42
C GLY A 111 28.02 29.14 -6.33
N ALA A 112 29.18 29.79 -6.30
CA ALA A 112 29.47 30.96 -7.13
C ALA A 112 29.75 30.55 -8.59
N ALA A 113 29.51 31.47 -9.53
CA ALA A 113 29.92 31.24 -10.92
C ALA A 113 31.44 31.11 -11.04
N LEU A 114 31.91 30.24 -11.93
CA LEU A 114 33.32 30.19 -12.30
C LEU A 114 33.73 31.49 -13.03
N PRO A 115 35.02 31.87 -13.01
CA PRO A 115 35.56 32.76 -14.01
C PRO A 115 35.21 32.25 -15.41
N THR A 116 35.12 33.15 -16.40
CA THR A 116 34.79 32.78 -17.78
C THR A 116 35.67 31.62 -18.25
N ALA A 117 35.07 30.45 -18.46
CA ALA A 117 35.79 29.26 -18.88
C ALA A 117 36.23 29.39 -20.34
N ASP A 118 37.38 28.82 -20.66
CA ASP A 118 37.90 28.76 -22.03
C ASP A 118 37.10 27.76 -22.88
N GLN A 119 36.54 26.74 -22.23
CA GLN A 119 35.58 25.80 -22.83
C GLN A 119 34.50 25.41 -21.82
N VAL A 120 33.25 25.29 -22.28
CA VAL A 120 32.12 24.82 -21.47
C VAL A 120 31.58 23.51 -22.05
N SER A 121 31.32 22.54 -21.18
CA SER A 121 30.72 21.25 -21.54
C SER A 121 29.91 20.72 -20.36
N THR A 122 28.83 19.97 -20.59
CA THR A 122 28.07 19.31 -19.51
C THR A 122 28.22 17.78 -19.54
N SER A 123 29.12 17.27 -20.39
CA SER A 123 29.26 15.83 -20.68
C SER A 123 30.02 15.03 -19.62
N ILE A 124 30.67 15.71 -18.67
CA ILE A 124 31.30 15.09 -17.50
C ILE A 124 30.63 15.65 -16.25
N ASN A 125 30.13 14.76 -15.41
CA ASN A 125 29.68 15.03 -14.04
C ASN A 125 30.59 14.23 -13.11
N MET A 126 31.45 14.93 -12.37
CA MET A 126 32.46 14.32 -11.52
C MET A 126 31.90 14.05 -10.12
N SER A 127 32.54 13.12 -9.42
CA SER A 127 32.26 12.88 -8.01
C SER A 127 32.90 13.98 -7.16
N ALA A 128 32.17 14.43 -6.14
CA ALA A 128 32.66 15.45 -5.20
C ALA A 128 33.85 14.99 -4.36
N SER A 129 34.06 13.67 -4.19
CA SER A 129 35.03 13.15 -3.23
C SER A 129 36.04 12.15 -3.79
N SER A 130 35.68 11.37 -4.82
CA SER A 130 36.57 10.35 -5.38
C SER A 130 36.27 9.98 -6.84
N GLY A 131 37.30 9.94 -7.67
CA GLY A 131 37.16 9.72 -9.11
C GLY A 131 38.50 9.66 -9.84
N LYS A 132 38.44 9.46 -11.15
CA LYS A 132 39.61 9.36 -12.04
C LYS A 132 39.41 10.22 -13.27
N LEU A 133 40.42 11.01 -13.62
CA LEU A 133 40.42 11.88 -14.78
C LEU A 133 41.67 11.61 -15.64
N ALA A 134 41.48 11.51 -16.95
CA ALA A 134 42.57 11.32 -17.90
C ALA A 134 42.53 12.42 -18.97
N LEU A 135 43.69 13.01 -19.25
CA LEU A 135 43.95 13.80 -20.44
C LEU A 135 44.49 12.85 -21.52
N VAL A 136 43.82 12.76 -22.66
CA VAL A 136 44.07 11.72 -23.67
C VAL A 136 44.44 12.34 -25.02
N ALA A 137 45.49 11.83 -25.65
CA ALA A 137 45.91 12.08 -27.03
C ALA A 137 45.01 11.36 -28.04
N GLY A 138 43.73 11.71 -28.03
CA GLY A 138 42.70 11.13 -28.88
C GLY A 138 41.31 11.36 -28.30
N THR A 139 40.28 10.94 -29.04
CA THR A 139 38.86 11.08 -28.62
C THR A 139 38.16 9.74 -28.39
N THR A 140 38.87 8.62 -28.61
CA THR A 140 38.38 7.26 -28.31
C THR A 140 38.30 7.06 -26.81
N ALA A 141 37.18 6.51 -26.33
CA ALA A 141 36.99 6.26 -24.90
C ALA A 141 37.96 5.19 -24.40
N LEU A 142 38.63 5.46 -23.28
CA LEU A 142 39.44 4.48 -22.57
C LEU A 142 38.57 3.32 -22.05
N SER A 143 39.20 2.20 -21.69
CA SER A 143 38.50 1.04 -21.13
C SER A 143 39.28 0.41 -19.97
N GLY A 144 38.56 -0.28 -19.08
CA GLY A 144 39.15 -0.95 -17.92
C GLY A 144 39.21 -0.09 -16.67
N SER A 145 39.51 -0.73 -15.53
CA SER A 145 39.59 -0.07 -14.22
C SER A 145 40.81 0.83 -14.07
N CYS A 146 41.93 0.46 -14.70
CA CYS A 146 43.15 1.26 -14.72
C CYS A 146 43.79 1.22 -16.11
N PRO A 147 43.62 2.27 -16.94
CA PRO A 147 44.18 2.31 -18.29
C PRO A 147 45.67 2.71 -18.33
N LEU A 148 46.38 2.64 -17.20
CA LEU A 148 47.80 2.95 -17.09
C LEU A 148 48.66 1.66 -17.05
N PRO A 149 49.87 1.68 -17.64
CA PRO A 149 50.39 2.73 -18.53
C PRO A 149 49.73 2.63 -19.93
N SER A 150 49.41 3.78 -20.53
CA SER A 150 48.95 3.85 -21.92
C SER A 150 49.65 5.00 -22.62
N ALA A 151 50.12 4.77 -23.86
CA ALA A 151 50.74 5.80 -24.68
C ALA A 151 49.75 6.89 -25.14
N GLU A 152 48.44 6.62 -25.06
CA GLU A 152 47.39 7.59 -25.38
C GLU A 152 47.06 8.52 -24.21
N VAL A 153 47.44 8.18 -22.98
CA VAL A 153 47.18 8.99 -21.79
C VAL A 153 48.36 9.95 -21.57
N LEU A 154 48.10 11.25 -21.67
CA LEU A 154 49.09 12.31 -21.51
C LEU A 154 49.31 12.70 -20.05
N ASP A 155 48.25 12.71 -19.25
CA ASP A 155 48.27 12.96 -17.81
C ASP A 155 47.05 12.29 -17.18
N PHE A 156 47.18 11.83 -15.93
CA PHE A 156 46.13 11.09 -15.23
C PHE A 156 46.09 11.45 -13.74
N VAL A 157 44.90 11.81 -13.25
CA VAL A 157 44.68 12.17 -11.84
C VAL A 157 43.63 11.24 -11.23
N GLY A 158 44.05 10.42 -10.28
CA GLY A 158 43.14 9.74 -9.34
C GLY A 158 43.03 10.54 -8.04
N PHE A 159 41.80 10.76 -7.55
CA PHE A 159 41.56 11.50 -6.30
C PHE A 159 40.66 10.72 -5.33
N GLY A 160 40.88 10.91 -4.04
CA GLY A 160 40.17 10.21 -2.98
C GLY A 160 40.46 8.70 -3.01
N SER A 161 39.42 7.88 -2.99
CA SER A 161 39.54 6.41 -2.98
C SER A 161 39.69 5.79 -4.39
N ALA A 162 40.24 6.53 -5.36
CA ALA A 162 40.40 6.04 -6.72
C ALA A 162 41.27 4.77 -6.77
N ASN A 163 40.82 3.75 -7.50
CA ASN A 163 41.52 2.47 -7.64
C ASN A 163 42.59 2.45 -8.76
N CYS A 164 42.84 3.61 -9.36
CA CYS A 164 43.89 3.85 -10.34
C CYS A 164 44.28 5.33 -10.26
N SER A 165 45.58 5.60 -10.36
CA SER A 165 46.22 6.91 -10.25
C SER A 165 47.63 6.78 -10.80
N GLU A 166 48.29 7.90 -11.09
CA GLU A 166 49.74 7.89 -11.23
C GLU A 166 50.37 7.82 -9.84
N GLY A 167 51.06 6.73 -9.54
CA GLY A 167 51.45 6.41 -8.17
C GLY A 167 50.22 6.23 -7.26
N SER A 168 50.14 6.99 -6.18
CA SER A 168 49.01 7.00 -5.23
C SER A 168 48.07 8.19 -5.51
N PRO A 169 46.75 8.07 -5.24
CA PRO A 169 45.80 9.14 -5.52
C PRO A 169 46.03 10.37 -4.64
N THR A 170 45.55 11.52 -5.09
CA THR A 170 45.47 12.74 -4.26
C THR A 170 44.52 12.50 -3.08
N PRO A 171 44.61 13.32 -2.00
CA PRO A 171 43.59 13.31 -0.95
C PRO A 171 42.17 13.51 -1.52
N ALA A 172 41.16 13.09 -0.75
CA ALA A 172 39.76 13.23 -1.15
C ALA A 172 39.36 14.70 -1.32
N LEU A 173 38.57 14.96 -2.35
CA LEU A 173 37.97 16.26 -2.60
C LEU A 173 36.68 16.42 -1.79
N SER A 174 36.09 17.61 -1.83
CA SER A 174 34.80 17.86 -1.22
C SER A 174 34.11 19.04 -1.88
N THR A 175 32.94 19.41 -1.36
CA THR A 175 32.24 20.64 -1.74
C THR A 175 33.08 21.90 -1.51
N VAL A 176 34.10 21.86 -0.65
CA VAL A 176 34.99 22.99 -0.35
C VAL A 176 36.46 22.75 -0.72
N LEU A 177 36.80 21.58 -1.29
CA LEU A 177 38.19 21.21 -1.62
C LEU A 177 38.34 20.79 -3.09
N ALA A 178 39.28 21.44 -3.80
CA ALA A 178 39.81 21.03 -5.10
C ALA A 178 41.24 20.47 -4.96
N ALA A 179 41.68 19.67 -5.92
CA ALA A 179 43.08 19.27 -6.04
C ALA A 179 43.87 20.38 -6.74
N PHE A 180 45.06 20.70 -6.24
CA PHE A 180 46.00 21.68 -6.79
C PHE A 180 47.35 21.02 -7.08
N ARG A 181 47.74 21.00 -8.36
CA ARG A 181 49.07 20.56 -8.76
C ARG A 181 50.11 21.58 -8.27
N ALA A 182 51.21 21.08 -7.70
CA ALA A 182 52.25 21.85 -7.06
C ALA A 182 52.96 22.81 -8.03
N ASN A 183 53.65 23.80 -7.46
CA ASN A 183 54.33 24.87 -8.20
C ASN A 183 53.42 25.54 -9.26
N ALA A 184 52.20 25.88 -8.86
CA ALA A 184 51.16 26.46 -9.73
C ALA A 184 50.84 25.62 -10.98
N GLY A 185 51.01 24.30 -10.92
CA GLY A 185 50.78 23.38 -12.04
C GLY A 185 52.03 22.98 -12.82
N CYS A 186 53.22 23.46 -12.45
CA CYS A 186 54.47 23.17 -13.14
C CYS A 186 55.16 21.87 -12.69
N THR A 187 54.73 21.24 -11.60
CA THR A 187 55.34 20.00 -11.09
C THR A 187 54.51 18.79 -11.50
N ASP A 188 55.10 17.94 -12.35
CA ASP A 188 54.53 16.65 -12.72
C ASP A 188 55.61 15.56 -12.64
N THR A 189 55.51 14.73 -11.60
CA THR A 189 56.46 13.64 -11.33
C THR A 189 55.87 12.27 -11.66
N GLN A 190 54.70 12.24 -12.33
CA GLN A 190 53.85 11.06 -12.50
C GLN A 190 53.48 10.40 -11.16
N ALA A 191 53.25 11.20 -10.12
CA ALA A 191 52.86 10.71 -8.81
C ALA A 191 51.86 11.68 -8.15
N ASN A 192 50.56 11.38 -8.27
CA ASN A 192 49.49 12.31 -7.90
C ASN A 192 49.56 12.74 -6.42
N ALA A 193 49.88 11.82 -5.51
CA ALA A 193 50.00 12.13 -4.08
C ALA A 193 51.14 13.11 -3.72
N THR A 194 52.20 13.18 -4.54
CA THR A 194 53.30 14.15 -4.35
C THR A 194 53.11 15.41 -5.17
N ASP A 195 52.41 15.30 -6.30
CA ASP A 195 52.17 16.41 -7.21
C ASP A 195 50.98 17.27 -6.79
N PHE A 196 50.03 16.75 -6.01
CA PHE A 196 48.82 17.50 -5.63
C PHE A 196 48.65 17.68 -4.12
N SER A 197 48.14 18.85 -3.76
CA SER A 197 47.57 19.14 -2.43
C SER A 197 46.09 19.54 -2.58
N THR A 198 45.32 19.55 -1.50
CA THR A 198 43.92 20.02 -1.53
C THR A 198 43.79 21.41 -0.93
N GLY A 199 42.85 22.20 -1.46
CA GLY A 199 42.57 23.55 -0.97
C GLY A 199 41.25 24.08 -1.53
N THR A 200 40.86 25.29 -1.11
CA THR A 200 39.68 25.98 -1.64
C THR A 200 39.80 26.15 -3.16
N PRO A 201 38.79 25.79 -3.98
CA PRO A 201 38.88 25.88 -5.44
C PRO A 201 39.21 27.30 -5.91
N ALA A 202 40.21 27.43 -6.79
CA ALA A 202 40.68 28.72 -7.32
C ALA A 202 40.96 28.60 -8.82
N PRO A 203 39.91 28.43 -9.66
CA PRO A 203 40.05 28.19 -11.09
C PRO A 203 40.70 29.38 -11.82
N ARG A 204 41.59 29.08 -12.78
CA ARG A 204 42.27 30.04 -13.67
C ARG A 204 42.03 29.67 -15.12
N ASN A 205 41.79 30.67 -15.96
CA ASN A 205 41.58 30.52 -17.40
C ASN A 205 42.77 31.10 -18.19
N SER A 206 42.69 31.09 -19.52
CA SER A 206 43.73 31.58 -20.43
C SER A 206 44.11 33.06 -20.27
N SER A 207 43.27 33.87 -19.60
CA SER A 207 43.59 35.28 -19.29
C SER A 207 44.51 35.45 -18.08
N THR A 208 44.78 34.36 -17.34
CA THR A 208 45.60 34.41 -16.12
C THR A 208 47.08 34.43 -16.48
N VAL A 209 47.73 35.57 -16.24
CA VAL A 209 49.17 35.74 -16.48
C VAL A 209 49.96 35.14 -15.32
N VAL A 210 50.75 34.09 -15.58
CA VAL A 210 51.67 33.47 -14.63
C VAL A 210 53.03 33.27 -15.33
N PRO A 211 54.16 33.39 -14.61
CA PRO A 211 55.48 33.12 -15.19
C PRO A 211 55.58 31.73 -15.83
N SER A 212 56.47 31.60 -16.80
CA SER A 212 56.90 30.33 -17.38
C SER A 212 57.39 29.38 -16.28
N CYS A 213 57.27 28.06 -16.50
CA CYS A 213 57.76 27.04 -15.56
C CYS A 213 59.31 26.96 -15.48
N ASP A 214 60.03 27.98 -15.99
CA ASP A 214 61.49 28.07 -16.11
C ASP A 214 62.21 28.70 -14.90
N GLY A 215 61.46 29.12 -13.87
CA GLY A 215 62.03 29.45 -12.56
C GLY A 215 62.46 30.91 -12.34
N ASN A 216 62.10 31.87 -13.20
CA ASN A 216 62.39 33.30 -12.97
C ASN A 216 61.15 34.07 -12.45
N ALA A 217 61.05 34.28 -11.13
CA ALA A 217 59.97 35.06 -10.49
C ALA A 217 60.40 36.50 -10.11
N PRO A 218 59.61 37.57 -10.41
CA PRO A 218 59.78 38.90 -9.83
C PRO A 218 59.16 39.00 -8.40
N PRO A 219 59.47 40.04 -7.60
CA PRO A 219 59.09 40.12 -6.18
C PRO A 219 57.57 40.30 -5.96
N PRO A 220 57.04 39.93 -4.78
CA PRO A 220 55.59 39.85 -4.54
C PRO A 220 54.92 41.24 -4.51
N PRO A 221 53.68 41.38 -5.01
CA PRO A 221 52.88 42.59 -4.89
C PRO A 221 52.33 42.79 -3.45
N PRO A 222 51.90 44.01 -3.09
CA PRO A 222 51.36 44.33 -1.76
C PRO A 222 50.07 43.54 -1.45
N PRO A 223 49.73 43.34 -0.17
CA PRO A 223 48.61 42.48 0.25
C PRO A 223 47.27 42.97 -0.31
N PRO A 224 46.34 42.05 -0.63
CA PRO A 224 45.01 42.41 -1.09
C PRO A 224 44.23 43.17 -0.01
N PRO A 225 43.27 44.04 -0.41
CA PRO A 225 42.37 44.68 0.53
C PRO A 225 41.60 43.62 1.34
N PRO A 226 41.24 43.91 2.60
CA PRO A 226 40.52 42.97 3.44
C PRO A 226 39.21 42.53 2.75
N PRO A 227 38.79 41.26 2.96
CA PRO A 227 37.51 40.80 2.44
C PRO A 227 36.39 41.74 2.91
N PRO A 228 35.33 41.93 2.09
CA PRO A 228 34.15 42.66 2.54
C PRO A 228 33.69 42.07 3.88
N PRO A 229 33.23 42.90 4.83
CA PRO A 229 32.75 42.40 6.11
C PRO A 229 31.72 41.28 5.85
N PRO A 230 31.72 40.20 6.66
CA PRO A 230 30.70 39.16 6.53
C PRO A 230 29.34 39.85 6.50
N GLU A 231 28.57 39.57 5.46
CA GLU A 231 27.21 40.08 5.32
C GLU A 231 26.49 39.76 6.63
N VAL A 232 26.15 40.80 7.41
CA VAL A 232 25.39 40.63 8.64
C VAL A 232 24.01 40.17 8.17
N PRO A 233 23.63 38.90 8.39
CA PRO A 233 22.41 38.38 7.81
C PRO A 233 21.24 39.15 8.40
N THR A 234 20.33 39.58 7.53
CA THR A 234 19.18 40.41 7.91
C THR A 234 18.34 39.69 8.97
N LEU A 235 18.06 40.38 10.08
CA LEU A 235 17.10 39.90 11.07
C LEU A 235 15.73 39.84 10.40
N THR A 236 15.18 38.64 10.27
CA THR A 236 13.91 38.37 9.58
C THR A 236 13.01 37.59 10.52
N THR A 237 11.73 37.98 10.61
CA THR A 237 10.75 37.23 11.40
C THR A 237 10.33 35.97 10.65
N ILE A 238 9.86 34.94 11.38
CA ILE A 238 9.41 33.69 10.75
C ILE A 238 8.27 33.93 9.74
N PRO A 239 7.21 34.72 10.05
CA PRO A 239 6.15 34.99 9.10
C PRO A 239 6.62 35.65 7.80
N ALA A 240 7.67 36.48 7.87
CA ALA A 240 8.25 37.11 6.68
C ALA A 240 9.08 36.15 5.83
N VAL A 241 9.57 35.05 6.40
CA VAL A 241 10.21 33.95 5.66
C VAL A 241 9.15 33.06 5.03
N GLN A 242 8.11 32.66 5.77
CA GLN A 242 7.01 31.83 5.26
C GLN A 242 6.22 32.54 4.15
N GLY A 243 5.66 33.72 4.44
CA GLY A 243 4.71 34.39 3.56
C GLY A 243 3.30 33.78 3.63
N ASP A 244 2.41 34.24 2.75
CA ASP A 244 0.99 33.86 2.68
C ASP A 244 0.67 32.87 1.54
N GLY A 245 1.69 32.44 0.80
CA GLY A 245 1.59 31.48 -0.29
C GLY A 245 2.25 30.14 0.04
N ALA A 246 2.08 29.16 -0.85
CA ALA A 246 2.64 27.82 -0.68
C ALA A 246 4.17 27.71 -0.89
N LYS A 247 4.85 28.84 -1.09
CA LYS A 247 6.31 28.97 -1.27
C LYS A 247 6.76 30.32 -0.77
N SER A 248 7.92 30.35 -0.14
CA SER A 248 8.59 31.57 0.27
C SER A 248 8.99 32.43 -0.94
N LEU A 249 8.80 33.75 -0.83
CA LEU A 249 9.38 34.71 -1.79
C LEU A 249 10.87 35.00 -1.53
N ARG A 250 11.45 34.41 -0.48
CA ARG A 250 12.83 34.66 -0.03
C ARG A 250 13.79 33.51 -0.33
N VAL A 251 13.41 32.57 -1.18
CA VAL A 251 14.25 31.41 -1.53
C VAL A 251 15.64 31.85 -1.97
N GLY A 252 16.67 31.27 -1.34
CA GLY A 252 18.08 31.57 -1.58
C GLY A 252 18.66 32.66 -0.66
N GLU A 253 17.83 33.49 -0.02
CA GLU A 253 18.29 34.52 0.93
C GLU A 253 18.92 33.88 2.17
N LEU A 254 20.03 34.47 2.65
CA LEU A 254 20.64 34.13 3.94
C LEU A 254 20.00 35.01 5.03
N VAL A 255 19.31 34.39 5.98
CA VAL A 255 18.52 35.10 7.00
C VAL A 255 18.98 34.76 8.41
N SER A 256 18.78 35.68 9.35
CA SER A 256 18.86 35.40 10.80
C SER A 256 17.46 35.43 11.40
N VAL A 257 17.01 34.30 11.93
CA VAL A 257 15.65 34.09 12.43
C VAL A 257 15.71 33.55 13.85
N ALA A 258 14.83 34.02 14.74
CA ALA A 258 14.72 33.51 16.11
C ALA A 258 13.33 32.97 16.38
N GLY A 259 13.24 31.92 17.19
CA GLY A 259 11.97 31.29 17.57
C GLY A 259 12.13 30.27 18.69
N VAL A 260 11.01 29.84 19.26
CA VAL A 260 10.96 28.80 20.29
C VAL A 260 10.88 27.44 19.61
N VAL A 261 11.78 26.51 19.92
CA VAL A 261 11.73 25.13 19.41
C VAL A 261 10.47 24.43 19.95
N THR A 262 9.59 24.01 19.05
CA THR A 262 8.32 23.34 19.37
C THR A 262 8.42 21.83 19.24
N ARG A 263 9.30 21.32 18.36
CA ARG A 263 9.53 19.89 18.16
C ARG A 263 10.90 19.63 17.54
N VAL A 264 11.52 18.50 17.89
CA VAL A 264 12.74 17.98 17.25
C VAL A 264 12.42 16.66 16.54
N ASN A 265 12.84 16.55 15.28
CA ASN A 265 12.75 15.34 14.45
C ASN A 265 14.15 14.76 14.20
N ASN A 266 14.23 13.59 13.56
CA ASN A 266 15.51 12.93 13.28
C ASN A 266 16.39 13.66 12.24
N ASN A 267 15.83 14.58 11.47
CA ASN A 267 16.46 15.29 10.36
C ASN A 267 16.46 16.83 10.50
N GLY A 268 15.94 17.35 11.61
CA GLY A 268 15.74 18.78 11.82
C GLY A 268 14.84 19.09 13.01
N PHE A 269 14.38 20.32 13.11
CA PHE A 269 13.46 20.75 14.18
C PHE A 269 12.51 21.84 13.70
N PHE A 270 11.36 21.94 14.34
CA PHE A 270 10.39 23.01 14.16
C PHE A 270 10.56 24.04 15.26
N PHE A 271 10.43 25.31 14.90
CA PHE A 271 10.43 26.43 15.83
C PHE A 271 9.46 27.51 15.35
N GLN A 272 8.91 28.25 16.30
CA GLN A 272 7.82 29.18 16.06
C GLN A 272 8.08 30.52 16.75
N ASP A 273 7.66 31.60 16.09
CA ASP A 273 7.68 32.95 16.65
C ASP A 273 6.66 33.03 17.79
N ALA A 274 7.12 33.44 18.97
CA ALA A 274 6.26 33.51 20.16
C ALA A 274 5.26 34.67 20.10
N VAL A 275 5.54 35.70 19.30
CA VAL A 275 4.66 36.86 19.11
C VAL A 275 3.82 36.69 17.84
N GLY A 276 4.44 36.17 16.78
CA GLY A 276 3.84 36.08 15.46
C GLY A 276 3.60 37.46 14.83
N ASP A 277 2.92 37.50 13.69
CA ASP A 277 2.52 38.75 13.02
C ASP A 277 1.04 39.12 13.19
N GLY A 278 0.23 38.23 13.78
CA GLY A 278 -1.21 38.39 13.97
C GLY A 278 -2.02 38.27 12.68
N ASN A 279 -1.41 37.88 11.57
CA ASN A 279 -2.09 37.65 10.29
C ASN A 279 -2.51 36.17 10.20
N PRO A 280 -3.81 35.87 10.15
CA PRO A 280 -4.25 34.48 10.04
C PRO A 280 -3.86 33.82 8.72
N ALA A 281 -3.41 34.53 7.69
CA ALA A 281 -3.03 33.95 6.40
C ALA A 281 -1.59 33.41 6.35
N THR A 282 -0.73 33.76 7.31
CA THR A 282 0.70 33.40 7.35
C THR A 282 0.97 32.39 8.46
N SER A 283 2.00 31.55 8.26
CA SER A 283 2.50 30.71 9.33
C SER A 283 3.53 31.45 10.18
N ASP A 284 3.42 31.32 11.50
CA ASP A 284 4.41 31.83 12.45
C ASP A 284 5.56 30.86 12.72
N ALA A 285 5.61 29.73 12.01
CA ALA A 285 6.57 28.66 12.26
C ALA A 285 7.33 28.20 11.03
N LEU A 286 8.48 27.57 11.25
CA LEU A 286 9.40 27.19 10.19
C LEU A 286 10.12 25.89 10.55
N PHE A 287 10.43 25.08 9.54
CA PHE A 287 11.28 23.92 9.71
C PHE A 287 12.75 24.28 9.49
N VAL A 288 13.64 23.70 10.29
CA VAL A 288 15.10 23.85 10.17
C VAL A 288 15.71 22.50 9.87
N PHE A 289 16.19 22.31 8.65
CA PHE A 289 16.82 21.08 8.20
C PHE A 289 18.28 21.01 8.67
N THR A 290 18.61 19.99 9.45
CA THR A 290 19.96 19.77 10.00
C THR A 290 20.64 18.53 9.42
N GLY A 291 19.94 17.74 8.60
CA GLY A 291 20.40 16.42 8.19
C GLY A 291 20.67 15.55 9.43
N THR A 292 21.86 14.97 9.54
CA THR A 292 22.27 14.20 10.71
C THR A 292 23.08 15.01 11.73
N THR A 293 23.32 16.31 11.48
CA THR A 293 24.09 17.16 12.37
C THR A 293 23.28 17.51 13.61
N ALA A 294 23.80 17.19 14.79
CA ALA A 294 23.21 17.55 16.07
C ALA A 294 23.68 18.94 16.51
N TYR A 295 22.75 19.78 16.97
CA TYR A 295 23.04 21.09 17.54
C TYR A 295 22.65 21.10 19.02
N PRO A 296 23.61 21.22 19.96
CA PRO A 296 23.33 21.18 21.40
C PRO A 296 22.35 22.26 21.89
N ALA A 297 22.25 23.39 21.16
CA ALA A 297 21.33 24.48 21.45
C ALA A 297 19.84 24.11 21.20
N VAL A 298 19.56 23.04 20.46
CA VAL A 298 18.21 22.65 20.04
C VAL A 298 17.61 21.68 21.05
N ALA A 299 16.68 22.19 21.84
CA ALA A 299 15.80 21.40 22.70
C ALA A 299 14.42 22.07 22.74
N VAL A 300 13.35 21.29 22.87
CA VAL A 300 11.98 21.84 22.97
C VAL A 300 11.91 22.85 24.12
N GLY A 301 11.35 24.04 23.84
CA GLY A 301 11.28 25.16 24.77
C GLY A 301 12.48 26.10 24.75
N ASN A 302 13.60 25.76 24.08
CA ASN A 302 14.69 26.72 23.88
C ASN A 302 14.27 27.78 22.86
N VAL A 303 14.64 29.03 23.14
CA VAL A 303 14.65 30.09 22.11
C VAL A 303 15.98 30.00 21.40
N VAL A 304 15.95 29.75 20.09
CA VAL A 304 17.15 29.62 19.27
C VAL A 304 17.15 30.67 18.17
N ARG A 305 18.32 31.25 17.92
CA ARG A 305 18.62 32.01 16.71
C ARG A 305 19.33 31.11 15.72
N VAL A 306 18.79 31.05 14.52
CA VAL A 306 19.28 30.26 13.40
C VAL A 306 19.71 31.21 12.30
N VAL A 307 20.91 30.98 11.76
CA VAL A 307 21.37 31.60 10.52
C VAL A 307 21.50 30.51 9.47
N GLY A 308 20.77 30.67 8.37
CA GLY A 308 20.69 29.68 7.29
C GLY A 308 20.04 30.26 6.05
N ARG A 309 20.02 29.48 4.97
CA ARG A 309 19.39 29.86 3.71
C ARG A 309 17.95 29.36 3.64
N VAL A 310 17.05 30.23 3.21
CA VAL A 310 15.66 29.87 2.91
C VAL A 310 15.65 28.95 1.69
N ALA A 311 14.95 27.82 1.79
CA ALA A 311 14.81 26.85 0.72
C ALA A 311 13.41 26.24 0.71
N GLU A 312 13.00 25.77 -0.47
CA GLU A 312 11.80 24.96 -0.66
C GLU A 312 12.20 23.49 -0.76
N PHE A 313 11.53 22.63 0.01
CA PHE A 313 11.75 21.19 -0.05
C PHE A 313 10.55 20.46 -0.67
N ASN A 314 10.79 19.83 -1.83
CA ASN A 314 9.82 18.90 -2.40
C ASN A 314 9.95 17.54 -1.70
N VAL A 315 8.89 17.15 -1.00
CA VAL A 315 8.80 15.88 -0.27
C VAL A 315 8.67 14.66 -1.17
N GLY A 316 8.22 14.84 -2.41
CA GLY A 316 8.12 13.80 -3.42
C GLY A 316 9.23 13.85 -4.47
N SER A 317 9.09 13.03 -5.50
CA SER A 317 10.00 13.07 -6.65
C SER A 317 9.83 14.36 -7.46
N ALA A 318 10.85 14.73 -8.24
CA ALA A 318 10.79 15.87 -9.15
C ALA A 318 9.77 15.70 -10.30
N ALA A 319 9.16 14.53 -10.47
CA ALA A 319 8.08 14.29 -11.43
C ALA A 319 6.68 14.36 -10.79
N ASN A 320 6.60 14.46 -9.46
CA ASN A 320 5.33 14.50 -8.74
C ASN A 320 4.79 15.94 -8.70
N ALA A 321 3.84 16.24 -9.58
CA ALA A 321 3.26 17.57 -9.70
C ALA A 321 2.52 18.04 -8.43
N GLU A 322 1.93 17.11 -7.67
CA GLU A 322 1.18 17.43 -6.45
C GLU A 322 2.12 17.95 -5.35
N THR A 323 3.20 17.22 -5.06
CA THR A 323 4.17 17.63 -4.03
C THR A 323 5.08 18.77 -4.50
N LEU A 324 5.26 18.98 -5.81
CA LEU A 324 5.96 20.16 -6.35
C LEU A 324 5.15 21.45 -6.22
N ALA A 325 3.82 21.35 -6.20
CA ALA A 325 2.93 22.48 -6.03
C ALA A 325 2.85 22.94 -4.56
N ARG A 326 3.19 22.05 -3.60
CA ARG A 326 3.22 22.30 -2.16
C ARG A 326 4.53 21.80 -1.56
N THR A 327 5.51 22.68 -1.52
CA THR A 327 6.83 22.41 -0.95
C THR A 327 6.88 22.90 0.48
N VAL A 328 7.73 22.30 1.31
CA VAL A 328 7.92 22.75 2.69
C VAL A 328 8.95 23.88 2.72
N THR A 329 8.58 25.03 3.27
CA THR A 329 9.51 26.13 3.48
C THR A 329 10.43 25.79 4.66
N GLN A 330 11.74 25.85 4.44
CA GLN A 330 12.71 25.50 5.48
C GLN A 330 13.97 26.37 5.47
N LEU A 331 14.67 26.41 6.61
CA LEU A 331 16.08 26.83 6.65
C LEU A 331 16.99 25.63 6.42
N SER A 332 17.96 25.80 5.54
CA SER A 332 19.01 24.83 5.24
C SER A 332 20.38 25.53 5.16
N ALA A 333 21.46 24.78 4.89
CA ALA A 333 22.81 25.33 4.81
C ALA A 333 23.17 26.24 6.01
N LEU A 334 22.92 25.72 7.22
CA LEU A 334 23.01 26.49 8.46
C LEU A 334 24.46 26.91 8.72
N THR A 335 24.66 28.17 9.08
CA THR A 335 25.98 28.72 9.47
C THR A 335 26.10 28.87 10.99
N SER A 336 25.00 29.09 11.70
CA SER A 336 24.98 29.11 13.16
C SER A 336 23.61 28.73 13.74
N VAL A 337 23.63 28.02 14.85
CA VAL A 337 22.45 27.78 15.71
C VAL A 337 22.86 28.08 17.14
N THR A 338 22.30 29.14 17.73
CA THR A 338 22.66 29.61 19.08
C THR A 338 21.43 29.73 19.95
N GLN A 339 21.50 29.22 21.19
CA GLN A 339 20.44 29.41 22.16
C GLN A 339 20.51 30.84 22.73
N GLU A 340 19.39 31.56 22.71
CA GLU A 340 19.26 32.92 23.25
C GLU A 340 18.46 32.94 24.56
N GLY A 341 17.74 31.86 24.87
CA GLY A 341 16.95 31.74 26.10
C GLY A 341 16.04 30.52 26.12
N VAL A 342 14.95 30.62 26.87
CA VAL A 342 13.87 29.63 26.97
C VAL A 342 12.51 30.33 26.84
N GLY A 343 11.51 29.62 26.33
CA GLY A 343 10.17 30.14 26.08
C GLY A 343 9.16 29.02 25.87
N SER A 344 7.91 29.41 25.61
CA SER A 344 6.82 28.47 25.31
C SER A 344 5.90 29.03 24.25
N ILE A 345 5.31 28.15 23.45
CA ILE A 345 4.28 28.49 22.46
C ILE A 345 2.95 27.95 22.95
N VAL A 346 1.91 28.78 22.90
CA VAL A 346 0.54 28.33 23.13
C VAL A 346 0.04 27.69 21.83
N PRO A 347 -0.40 26.42 21.82
CA PRO A 347 -0.89 25.78 20.61
C PRO A 347 -2.06 26.56 19.98
N THR A 348 -2.00 26.75 18.66
CA THR A 348 -3.08 27.41 17.91
C THR A 348 -4.28 26.47 17.76
N PRO A 349 -5.50 26.86 18.19
CA PRO A 349 -6.67 26.01 18.04
C PRO A 349 -7.08 25.91 16.57
N VAL A 350 -7.25 24.68 16.07
CA VAL A 350 -7.69 24.39 14.71
C VAL A 350 -8.87 23.43 14.76
N THR A 351 -9.95 23.75 14.03
CA THR A 351 -11.13 22.86 13.94
C THR A 351 -11.22 22.29 12.53
N LEU A 352 -11.18 20.96 12.43
CA LEU A 352 -11.42 20.24 11.19
C LEU A 352 -12.91 19.84 11.09
N PRO A 353 -13.49 19.76 9.88
CA PRO A 353 -12.90 20.14 8.59
C PRO A 353 -12.80 21.65 8.39
N LEU A 354 -11.71 22.12 7.76
CA LEU A 354 -11.59 23.53 7.38
C LEU A 354 -12.49 23.87 6.19
N ALA A 355 -13.08 25.07 6.18
CA ALA A 355 -13.88 25.56 5.05
C ALA A 355 -13.04 25.76 3.77
N SER A 356 -11.80 26.25 3.92
CA SER A 356 -10.81 26.37 2.83
C SER A 356 -10.30 25.02 2.33
N GLY A 357 -10.34 24.00 3.20
CA GLY A 357 -9.80 22.67 2.95
C GLY A 357 -8.27 22.57 2.93
N ASP A 358 -7.57 23.66 3.24
CA ASP A 358 -6.12 23.74 3.19
C ASP A 358 -5.53 24.12 4.56
N LEU A 359 -4.48 23.40 4.98
CA LEU A 359 -3.75 23.59 6.24
C LEU A 359 -2.41 24.33 6.05
N GLU A 360 -2.08 24.78 4.83
CA GLU A 360 -0.83 25.46 4.50
C GLU A 360 -0.45 26.61 5.44
N ARG A 361 -1.44 27.45 5.79
CA ARG A 361 -1.27 28.57 6.74
C ARG A 361 -0.81 28.16 8.14
N PHE A 362 -0.79 26.86 8.45
CA PHE A 362 -0.31 26.30 9.71
C PHE A 362 1.00 25.52 9.55
N GLU A 363 1.66 25.55 8.39
CA GLU A 363 2.92 24.83 8.14
C GLU A 363 3.95 25.11 9.25
N GLY A 364 4.43 24.07 9.92
CA GLY A 364 5.37 24.14 11.04
C GLY A 364 4.78 24.59 12.37
N MET A 365 3.53 25.08 12.42
CA MET A 365 2.93 25.65 13.63
C MET A 365 2.54 24.55 14.61
N LEU A 366 2.74 24.83 15.90
CA LEU A 366 2.16 24.05 16.99
C LEU A 366 0.66 24.34 17.08
N VAL A 367 -0.17 23.32 16.84
CA VAL A 367 -1.63 23.40 16.84
C VAL A 367 -2.25 22.46 17.87
N SER A 368 -3.50 22.73 18.24
CA SER A 368 -4.37 21.80 18.95
C SER A 368 -5.67 21.59 18.17
N ILE A 369 -5.96 20.34 17.83
CA ILE A 369 -7.14 19.96 17.05
C ILE A 369 -8.07 19.12 17.95
N PRO A 370 -9.30 19.57 18.22
CA PRO A 370 -10.28 18.79 18.97
C PRO A 370 -10.63 17.49 18.25
N GLY A 371 -10.57 16.37 18.98
CA GLY A 371 -11.07 15.08 18.50
C GLY A 371 -12.50 14.77 18.97
N PRO A 372 -12.92 13.49 18.93
CA PRO A 372 -12.12 12.32 18.58
C PRO A 372 -11.83 12.22 17.07
N PHE A 373 -10.82 11.43 16.72
CA PHE A 373 -10.49 11.09 15.34
C PHE A 373 -10.70 9.60 15.10
N THR A 374 -11.20 9.22 13.93
CA THR A 374 -11.28 7.81 13.51
C THR A 374 -10.04 7.45 12.72
N ILE A 375 -9.44 6.29 12.99
CA ILE A 375 -8.39 5.72 12.16
C ILE A 375 -9.04 5.29 10.84
N SER A 376 -8.61 5.93 9.75
CA SER A 376 -9.05 5.69 8.38
C SER A 376 -8.11 4.74 7.63
N GLN A 377 -6.83 4.68 8.01
CA GLN A 377 -5.84 3.79 7.41
C GLN A 377 -4.68 3.50 8.37
N ASN A 378 -4.19 2.26 8.36
CA ASN A 378 -3.01 1.81 9.11
C ASN A 378 -1.91 1.16 8.25
N ALA A 379 -2.04 1.20 6.91
CA ALA A 379 -1.11 0.54 5.98
C ALA A 379 0.36 1.01 6.09
N PHE A 380 0.58 2.27 6.46
CA PHE A 380 1.92 2.87 6.57
C PHE A 380 2.44 2.93 8.01
N GLN A 381 1.72 2.38 8.99
CA GLN A 381 2.06 2.51 10.41
C GLN A 381 3.39 1.84 10.74
N SER A 382 3.53 0.54 10.47
CA SER A 382 4.76 -0.19 10.78
C SER A 382 5.93 0.21 9.88
N ARG A 383 5.66 0.75 8.69
CA ARG A 383 6.71 1.10 7.73
C ARG A 383 7.22 2.53 7.93
N PHE A 384 6.34 3.51 8.14
CA PHE A 384 6.71 4.93 8.20
C PHE A 384 6.12 5.67 9.41
N GLY A 385 5.60 4.95 10.40
CA GLY A 385 5.02 5.59 11.59
C GLY A 385 3.80 6.45 11.26
N GLN A 386 3.02 6.09 10.23
CA GLN A 386 1.90 6.91 9.74
C GLN A 386 0.54 6.23 9.92
N LEU A 387 -0.40 6.96 10.51
CA LEU A 387 -1.83 6.62 10.52
C LEU A 387 -2.62 7.72 9.80
N THR A 388 -3.50 7.35 8.88
CA THR A 388 -4.46 8.32 8.33
C THR A 388 -5.66 8.39 9.26
N LEU A 389 -6.00 9.60 9.69
CA LEU A 389 -7.11 9.90 10.57
C LEU A 389 -8.20 10.68 9.84
N SER A 390 -9.42 10.62 10.36
CA SER A 390 -10.55 11.42 9.91
C SER A 390 -11.36 11.97 11.08
N VAL A 391 -11.86 13.20 10.93
CA VAL A 391 -12.91 13.75 11.82
C VAL A 391 -14.31 13.36 11.32
N GLY A 392 -15.26 13.26 12.24
CA GLY A 392 -16.66 12.95 11.91
C GLY A 392 -16.91 11.49 11.50
N GLY A 393 -16.01 10.57 11.85
CA GLY A 393 -16.14 9.15 11.54
C GLY A 393 -15.42 8.72 10.28
N ARG A 394 -15.51 7.42 9.97
CA ARG A 394 -14.87 6.76 8.83
C ARG A 394 -15.16 7.46 7.50
N LEU A 395 -14.16 7.50 6.62
CA LEU A 395 -14.33 7.98 5.24
C LEU A 395 -14.87 6.85 4.36
N GLU A 396 -15.78 7.19 3.45
CA GLU A 396 -16.33 6.24 2.47
C GLU A 396 -15.82 6.59 1.07
N THR A 397 -15.49 5.57 0.28
CA THR A 397 -15.15 5.75 -1.13
C THR A 397 -16.36 6.33 -1.87
N PRO A 398 -16.24 7.48 -2.57
CA PRO A 398 -17.41 8.16 -3.15
C PRO A 398 -18.24 7.30 -4.10
N THR A 399 -17.58 6.47 -4.93
CA THR A 399 -18.23 5.56 -5.89
C THR A 399 -18.85 4.33 -5.25
N ASN A 400 -18.73 4.17 -3.92
CA ASN A 400 -19.52 3.20 -3.15
C ASN A 400 -20.95 3.71 -2.88
N ARG A 401 -21.13 5.03 -2.81
CA ARG A 401 -22.42 5.66 -2.47
C ARG A 401 -23.10 6.34 -3.65
N TYR A 402 -22.33 6.95 -4.55
CA TYR A 402 -22.84 7.76 -5.66
C TYR A 402 -22.23 7.34 -7.00
N ARG A 403 -22.95 7.57 -8.11
CA ARG A 403 -22.40 7.27 -9.45
C ARG A 403 -21.14 8.11 -9.72
N PRO A 404 -20.14 7.57 -10.46
CA PRO A 404 -18.93 8.28 -10.88
C PRO A 404 -19.24 9.64 -11.52
N ASN A 405 -18.38 10.63 -11.27
CA ASN A 405 -18.51 12.01 -11.76
C ASN A 405 -19.81 12.76 -11.40
N SER A 406 -20.70 12.17 -10.58
CA SER A 406 -21.87 12.90 -10.09
C SER A 406 -21.45 14.03 -9.14
N ALA A 407 -22.27 15.08 -9.06
CA ALA A 407 -22.03 16.19 -8.13
C ALA A 407 -21.90 15.71 -6.67
N GLN A 408 -22.66 14.68 -6.30
CA GLN A 408 -22.61 14.06 -4.97
C GLN A 408 -21.31 13.29 -4.73
N ALA A 409 -20.80 12.56 -5.72
CA ALA A 409 -19.51 11.88 -5.62
C ALA A 409 -18.36 12.87 -5.45
N LEU A 410 -18.35 13.95 -6.26
CA LEU A 410 -17.36 15.02 -6.15
C LEU A 410 -17.45 15.75 -4.81
N ALA A 411 -18.66 16.02 -4.33
CA ALA A 411 -18.87 16.65 -3.02
C ALA A 411 -18.38 15.76 -1.86
N LEU A 412 -18.62 14.45 -1.92
CA LEU A 412 -18.13 13.51 -0.92
C LEU A 412 -16.59 13.35 -0.98
N ALA A 413 -16.00 13.36 -2.17
CA ALA A 413 -14.54 13.37 -2.33
C ALA A 413 -13.92 14.62 -1.69
N ALA A 414 -14.49 15.80 -1.98
CA ALA A 414 -14.06 17.07 -1.39
C ALA A 414 -14.27 17.10 0.13
N ASP A 415 -15.36 16.54 0.64
CA ASP A 415 -15.59 16.41 2.08
C ASP A 415 -14.58 15.48 2.76
N ASN A 416 -14.31 14.31 2.18
CA ASN A 416 -13.28 13.39 2.68
C ASN A 416 -11.91 14.06 2.77
N ALA A 417 -11.51 14.81 1.73
CA ALA A 417 -10.24 15.53 1.72
C ALA A 417 -10.14 16.55 2.87
N ARG A 418 -11.22 17.29 3.17
CA ARG A 418 -11.25 18.29 4.26
C ARG A 418 -11.26 17.68 5.66
N ARG A 419 -11.70 16.42 5.79
CA ARG A 419 -11.79 15.71 7.08
C ARG A 419 -10.52 14.91 7.42
N ARG A 420 -9.59 14.74 6.50
CA ARG A 420 -8.42 13.86 6.63
C ARG A 420 -7.22 14.58 7.26
N LEU A 421 -6.49 13.86 8.11
CA LEU A 421 -5.21 14.29 8.71
C LEU A 421 -4.29 13.07 8.87
N ILE A 422 -3.00 13.19 8.60
CA ILE A 422 -2.05 12.10 8.82
C ILE A 422 -1.39 12.29 10.19
N LEU A 423 -1.44 11.30 11.06
CA LEU A 423 -0.63 11.28 12.28
C LEU A 423 0.72 10.64 11.96
N ASP A 424 1.82 11.34 12.22
CA ASP A 424 3.17 10.94 11.79
C ASP A 424 4.18 11.06 12.95
N ASP A 425 5.01 10.02 13.13
CA ASP A 425 5.93 9.90 14.25
C ASP A 425 7.14 10.85 14.17
N GLY A 426 7.30 11.59 13.07
CA GLY A 426 8.41 12.51 12.83
C GLY A 426 9.71 11.82 12.46
N SER A 427 9.64 10.55 12.04
CA SER A 427 10.75 9.76 11.54
C SER A 427 10.53 9.39 10.08
N SER A 428 11.56 9.61 9.26
CA SER A 428 11.60 9.10 7.89
C SER A 428 12.09 7.65 7.78
N ALA A 429 12.36 6.99 8.92
CA ALA A 429 12.89 5.63 8.93
C ALA A 429 11.86 4.61 8.46
N SER A 430 12.29 3.70 7.57
CA SER A 430 11.47 2.58 7.14
C SER A 430 11.59 1.39 8.11
N ASN A 431 10.46 0.79 8.50
CA ASN A 431 10.39 -0.40 9.35
C ASN A 431 11.20 -0.26 10.65
N PRO A 432 10.90 0.74 11.51
CA PRO A 432 11.58 0.90 12.80
C PRO A 432 11.37 -0.32 13.70
N SER A 433 12.35 -0.64 14.55
CA SER A 433 12.30 -1.78 15.47
C SER A 433 11.12 -1.74 16.45
N VAL A 434 10.63 -0.52 16.76
CA VAL A 434 9.39 -0.28 17.50
C VAL A 434 8.38 0.33 16.54
N THR A 435 7.25 -0.35 16.32
CA THR A 435 6.15 0.23 15.53
C THR A 435 5.52 1.39 16.31
N PRO A 436 5.49 2.62 15.74
CA PRO A 436 4.84 3.75 16.37
C PRO A 436 3.33 3.53 16.53
N TYR A 437 2.73 4.17 17.52
CA TYR A 437 1.28 4.21 17.73
C TYR A 437 0.59 2.87 17.99
N LEU A 438 1.32 1.89 18.54
CA LEU A 438 0.68 0.68 19.07
C LEU A 438 -0.10 1.00 20.35
N ASN A 439 -1.31 0.47 20.47
CA ASN A 439 -2.12 0.53 21.69
C ASN A 439 -1.74 -0.61 22.65
N ALA A 440 -2.26 -0.58 23.88
CA ALA A 440 -2.01 -1.63 24.89
C ALA A 440 -2.47 -3.03 24.43
N ASP A 441 -3.45 -3.10 23.52
CA ASP A 441 -3.99 -4.33 22.89
C ASP A 441 -3.31 -4.67 21.53
N ALA A 442 -2.15 -4.06 21.29
CA ALA A 442 -1.10 -4.36 20.31
C ALA A 442 -1.34 -4.13 18.81
N LEU A 443 -2.53 -3.79 18.27
CA LEU A 443 -2.68 -3.43 16.85
C LEU A 443 -3.90 -2.52 16.61
N PRO A 444 -3.73 -1.22 16.31
CA PRO A 444 -4.83 -0.33 15.95
C PRO A 444 -5.53 -0.77 14.67
N ARG A 445 -6.86 -0.79 14.68
CA ARG A 445 -7.67 -1.14 13.51
C ARG A 445 -8.23 0.11 12.86
N THR A 446 -8.43 0.08 11.55
CA THR A 446 -9.29 1.09 10.91
C THR A 446 -10.66 1.05 11.59
N GLY A 447 -11.24 2.22 11.88
CA GLY A 447 -12.48 2.34 12.67
C GLY A 447 -12.27 2.45 14.18
N ASP A 448 -11.07 2.21 14.71
CA ASP A 448 -10.72 2.62 16.08
C ASP A 448 -10.57 4.14 16.17
N VAL A 449 -10.47 4.66 17.40
CA VAL A 449 -10.45 6.10 17.65
C VAL A 449 -9.17 6.57 18.33
N VAL A 450 -8.71 7.75 17.95
CA VAL A 450 -7.80 8.56 18.75
C VAL A 450 -8.66 9.49 19.61
N MET A 451 -8.55 9.31 20.92
CA MET A 451 -9.37 9.97 21.93
C MET A 451 -8.83 11.36 22.27
N GLY A 452 -9.75 12.29 22.53
CA GLY A 452 -9.40 13.65 22.95
C GLY A 452 -8.78 14.50 21.83
N SER A 453 -8.25 15.66 22.23
CA SER A 453 -7.57 16.57 21.30
C SER A 453 -6.17 16.09 20.97
N LEU A 454 -5.75 16.31 19.72
CA LEU A 454 -4.38 16.11 19.28
C LEU A 454 -3.63 17.45 19.30
N THR A 455 -2.49 17.49 19.98
CA THR A 455 -1.59 18.64 19.98
C THR A 455 -0.28 18.25 19.32
N GLY A 456 0.14 19.03 18.33
CA GLY A 456 1.30 18.70 17.51
C GLY A 456 1.66 19.78 16.51
N VAL A 457 2.75 19.58 15.79
CA VAL A 457 3.18 20.46 14.71
C VAL A 457 2.57 20.00 13.40
N ILE A 458 2.04 20.92 12.59
CA ILE A 458 1.59 20.62 11.22
C ILE A 458 2.78 20.63 10.26
N ASP A 459 2.83 19.68 9.34
CA ASP A 459 3.81 19.59 8.25
C ASP A 459 3.10 19.11 6.97
N TYR A 460 3.76 19.19 5.82
CA TYR A 460 3.30 18.60 4.57
C TYR A 460 4.28 17.53 4.10
N GLY A 461 3.80 16.34 3.76
CA GLY A 461 4.68 15.24 3.39
C GLY A 461 4.01 14.17 2.53
N LEU A 462 4.79 13.15 2.14
CA LEU A 462 4.24 11.97 1.49
C LEU A 462 3.25 11.25 2.41
N ALA A 463 2.08 10.92 1.87
CA ALA A 463 1.02 10.15 2.50
C ALA A 463 1.02 8.69 2.05
N THR A 464 2.10 8.25 1.39
CA THR A 464 2.25 6.95 0.75
C THR A 464 3.67 6.41 0.91
N ASP A 465 3.92 5.20 0.43
CA ASP A 465 5.23 4.57 0.44
C ASP A 465 6.11 4.86 -0.79
N SER A 466 5.64 5.74 -1.68
CA SER A 466 6.29 6.07 -2.95
C SER A 466 6.51 7.56 -3.09
N SER A 467 7.68 7.97 -3.57
CA SER A 467 7.96 9.38 -3.86
C SER A 467 7.14 9.93 -5.04
N ALA A 468 6.48 9.07 -5.81
CA ALA A 468 5.53 9.46 -6.85
C ALA A 468 4.07 9.45 -6.37
N GLY A 469 3.81 9.04 -5.12
CA GLY A 469 2.45 8.96 -4.57
C GLY A 469 1.94 10.28 -4.00
N ALA A 470 0.74 10.25 -3.44
CA ALA A 470 0.05 11.44 -2.94
C ALA A 470 0.77 12.12 -1.76
N GLY A 471 0.61 13.44 -1.67
CA GLY A 471 0.98 14.24 -0.52
C GLY A 471 -0.18 14.41 0.46
N GLY A 472 0.12 14.93 1.65
CA GLY A 472 -0.90 15.27 2.63
C GLY A 472 -0.33 15.97 3.85
N TYR A 473 -1.20 16.72 4.52
CA TYR A 473 -0.85 17.35 5.78
C TYR A 473 -0.74 16.34 6.91
N LYS A 474 0.35 16.48 7.64
CA LYS A 474 0.77 15.64 8.76
C LYS A 474 0.64 16.42 10.04
N LEU A 475 0.26 15.73 11.10
CA LEU A 475 0.40 16.18 12.46
C LEU A 475 1.46 15.32 13.13
N HIS A 476 2.48 16.01 13.59
CA HIS A 476 3.55 15.51 14.41
C HIS A 476 3.18 15.74 15.89
N PRO A 477 2.67 14.73 16.62
CA PRO A 477 2.17 14.92 17.98
C PRO A 477 3.28 15.24 18.98
N THR A 478 3.12 16.29 19.78
CA THR A 478 4.07 16.66 20.86
C THR A 478 3.73 16.00 22.19
N LEU A 479 2.55 15.38 22.29
CA LEU A 479 2.13 14.53 23.39
C LEU A 479 1.73 13.15 22.85
N PRO A 480 1.96 12.05 23.59
CA PRO A 480 1.53 10.72 23.17
C PRO A 480 0.01 10.68 22.89
N PRO A 481 -0.42 10.31 21.66
CA PRO A 481 -1.84 10.13 21.35
C PRO A 481 -2.46 9.01 22.20
N GLN A 482 -3.72 9.18 22.60
CA GLN A 482 -4.47 8.15 23.32
C GLN A 482 -5.41 7.41 22.37
N PHE A 483 -5.30 6.09 22.32
CA PHE A 483 -6.11 5.25 21.44
C PHE A 483 -7.23 4.56 22.23
N GLY A 484 -8.42 4.48 21.64
CA GLY A 484 -9.58 3.76 22.14
C GLY A 484 -10.06 2.71 21.13
N VAL A 485 -10.55 1.58 21.63
CA VAL A 485 -11.12 0.52 20.81
C VAL A 485 -12.59 0.83 20.53
N SER A 486 -12.95 1.03 19.27
CA SER A 486 -14.33 1.22 18.81
C SER A 486 -14.73 0.24 17.71
N ASN A 487 -13.76 -0.48 17.13
CA ASN A 487 -13.99 -1.58 16.21
C ASN A 487 -13.44 -2.87 16.83
N PRO A 488 -14.15 -3.54 17.76
CA PRO A 488 -13.66 -4.75 18.39
C PRO A 488 -13.68 -5.94 17.42
N ARG A 489 -12.71 -6.85 17.60
CA ARG A 489 -12.66 -8.14 16.92
C ARG A 489 -13.78 -9.06 17.46
N THR A 490 -14.58 -9.66 16.58
CA THR A 490 -15.56 -10.70 16.91
C THR A 490 -15.02 -12.12 16.64
N ALA A 491 -15.51 -13.13 17.37
CA ALA A 491 -15.07 -14.50 17.17
C ALA A 491 -15.70 -15.17 15.93
N THR A 492 -16.90 -14.71 15.53
CA THR A 492 -17.68 -15.22 14.40
C THR A 492 -18.33 -14.05 13.65
N PRO A 493 -18.73 -14.24 12.38
CA PRO A 493 -19.60 -13.28 11.71
C PRO A 493 -20.95 -13.14 12.43
N SER A 494 -21.62 -12.00 12.22
CA SER A 494 -23.01 -11.81 12.65
C SER A 494 -23.93 -12.85 12.04
N ASP A 495 -25.00 -13.22 12.75
CA ASP A 495 -25.99 -14.14 12.20
C ASP A 495 -26.72 -13.51 11.02
N VAL A 496 -26.86 -14.29 9.96
CA VAL A 496 -27.52 -13.89 8.70
C VAL A 496 -28.86 -14.59 8.50
N GLY A 497 -29.26 -15.43 9.46
CA GLY A 497 -30.49 -16.23 9.39
C GLY A 497 -30.46 -17.26 8.25
N GLY A 498 -31.65 -17.74 7.87
CA GLY A 498 -31.80 -18.76 6.83
C GLY A 498 -31.43 -20.17 7.27
N ASN A 499 -31.79 -21.14 6.43
CA ASN A 499 -31.45 -22.55 6.63
C ASN A 499 -30.22 -23.01 5.83
N VAL A 500 -29.77 -22.18 4.88
CA VAL A 500 -28.52 -22.33 4.14
C VAL A 500 -27.67 -21.08 4.33
N LYS A 501 -26.43 -21.26 4.80
CA LYS A 501 -25.44 -20.19 4.86
C LYS A 501 -24.49 -20.27 3.67
N VAL A 502 -24.33 -19.20 2.91
CA VAL A 502 -23.38 -19.09 1.80
C VAL A 502 -22.39 -17.97 2.09
N ALA A 503 -21.12 -18.14 1.72
CA ALA A 503 -20.12 -17.08 1.83
C ALA A 503 -19.31 -16.92 0.55
N SER A 504 -18.65 -15.77 0.42
CA SER A 504 -17.62 -15.53 -0.57
C SER A 504 -16.39 -14.94 0.09
N PHE A 505 -15.21 -15.42 -0.32
CA PHE A 505 -13.96 -15.03 0.31
C PHE A 505 -12.81 -15.01 -0.70
N ASN A 506 -12.26 -13.81 -0.95
CA ASN A 506 -10.96 -13.68 -1.61
C ASN A 506 -9.89 -14.04 -0.58
N VAL A 507 -9.08 -15.07 -0.85
CA VAL A 507 -8.11 -15.61 0.10
C VAL A 507 -6.65 -15.15 -0.15
N LEU A 508 -6.48 -14.04 -0.87
CA LEU A 508 -5.19 -13.35 -1.08
C LEU A 508 -4.11 -14.27 -1.65
N ASN A 509 -4.27 -14.70 -2.90
CA ASN A 509 -3.34 -15.57 -3.64
C ASN A 509 -2.94 -16.81 -2.83
N TYR A 510 -3.88 -17.74 -2.63
CA TYR A 510 -3.59 -19.03 -2.02
C TYR A 510 -2.91 -19.97 -3.02
N PHE A 511 -1.59 -19.99 -2.99
CA PHE A 511 -0.73 -20.78 -3.87
C PHE A 511 -0.05 -21.91 -3.10
N THR A 512 0.06 -23.06 -3.74
CA THR A 512 0.80 -24.24 -3.25
C THR A 512 2.14 -24.40 -3.95
N ASP A 513 2.50 -23.49 -4.87
CA ASP A 513 3.78 -23.39 -5.52
C ASP A 513 4.33 -21.97 -5.34
N PHE A 514 5.60 -21.84 -5.00
CA PHE A 514 6.16 -20.59 -4.49
C PHE A 514 7.21 -19.96 -5.40
N THR A 515 7.47 -18.67 -5.20
CA THR A 515 8.46 -17.89 -5.96
C THR A 515 9.89 -18.39 -5.77
N ASN A 516 10.19 -19.06 -4.65
CA ASN A 516 11.48 -19.70 -4.37
C ASN A 516 11.68 -21.06 -5.08
N GLY A 517 10.72 -21.53 -5.87
CA GLY A 517 10.80 -22.79 -6.61
C GLY A 517 10.49 -24.05 -5.78
N GLN A 518 9.83 -23.90 -4.63
CA GLN A 518 9.30 -25.02 -3.83
C GLN A 518 7.77 -25.10 -3.88
N ASP A 519 7.22 -26.25 -3.50
CA ASP A 519 5.79 -26.47 -3.33
C ASP A 519 5.37 -26.57 -1.84
N ALA A 520 4.07 -26.72 -1.60
CA ALA A 520 3.45 -26.87 -0.28
C ALA A 520 3.87 -28.14 0.49
N ASN A 521 4.62 -29.05 -0.14
CA ASN A 521 5.22 -30.23 0.48
C ASN A 521 6.73 -30.06 0.73
N GLY A 522 7.31 -28.91 0.35
CA GLY A 522 8.74 -28.64 0.41
C GLY A 522 9.54 -29.29 -0.73
N ALA A 523 8.87 -29.85 -1.75
CA ALA A 523 9.50 -30.40 -2.93
C ALA A 523 9.81 -29.31 -3.97
N ALA A 524 10.68 -29.60 -4.93
CA ALA A 524 10.96 -28.69 -6.03
C ALA A 524 9.74 -28.54 -6.94
N SER A 525 9.38 -27.29 -7.27
CA SER A 525 8.26 -26.95 -8.15
C SER A 525 8.74 -26.34 -9.46
N PRO A 526 8.11 -26.68 -10.61
CA PRO A 526 8.32 -25.94 -11.86
C PRO A 526 7.77 -24.51 -11.82
N GLY A 527 6.99 -24.17 -10.79
CA GLY A 527 6.34 -22.89 -10.58
C GLY A 527 4.94 -22.82 -11.20
N CYS A 528 4.43 -21.60 -11.35
CA CYS A 528 3.02 -21.38 -11.60
C CYS A 528 2.73 -21.07 -13.06
N ARG A 529 1.55 -21.52 -13.53
CA ARG A 529 1.11 -21.27 -14.91
C ARG A 529 0.50 -19.88 -15.02
N GLU A 530 0.91 -19.11 -16.02
CA GLU A 530 0.25 -17.88 -16.44
C GLU A 530 0.29 -17.82 -17.97
N GLY A 531 -0.89 -17.88 -18.61
CA GLY A 531 -1.00 -18.10 -20.05
C GLY A 531 -0.39 -19.44 -20.45
N SER A 532 0.63 -19.38 -21.30
CA SER A 532 1.42 -20.51 -21.76
C SER A 532 2.76 -20.68 -21.01
N SER A 533 3.08 -19.80 -20.06
CA SER A 533 4.34 -19.83 -19.32
C SER A 533 4.17 -20.54 -17.97
N VAL A 534 5.14 -21.37 -17.61
CA VAL A 534 5.26 -21.99 -16.27
C VAL A 534 6.63 -21.66 -15.71
N ARG A 535 6.68 -20.95 -14.57
CA ARG A 535 7.92 -20.59 -13.87
C ARG A 535 7.64 -20.07 -12.46
N PRO A 536 8.60 -20.12 -11.52
CA PRO A 536 8.40 -19.63 -10.15
C PRO A 536 7.99 -18.15 -10.07
N ALA A 537 8.50 -17.31 -10.98
CA ALA A 537 8.16 -15.88 -11.03
C ALA A 537 6.70 -15.58 -11.42
N ASN A 538 5.93 -16.57 -11.87
CA ASN A 538 4.49 -16.42 -12.10
C ASN A 538 3.67 -16.75 -10.84
N CYS A 539 4.31 -17.32 -9.80
CA CYS A 539 3.65 -17.59 -8.53
C CYS A 539 3.37 -16.27 -7.80
N ARG A 540 2.29 -16.27 -7.02
CA ARG A 540 1.81 -15.13 -6.22
C ARG A 540 1.52 -15.65 -4.81
N GLY A 541 1.28 -14.76 -3.85
CA GLY A 541 0.99 -15.17 -2.47
C GLY A 541 2.25 -15.40 -1.65
N ALA A 542 2.29 -16.48 -0.87
CA ALA A 542 3.45 -16.84 -0.06
C ALA A 542 4.71 -17.11 -0.89
N ASP A 543 5.85 -16.56 -0.45
CA ASP A 543 7.13 -16.72 -1.16
C ASP A 543 7.82 -18.05 -0.86
N ASN A 544 7.39 -18.73 0.20
CA ASN A 544 7.98 -19.99 0.67
C ASN A 544 7.00 -20.78 1.57
N LEU A 545 7.40 -22.00 1.92
CA LEU A 545 6.60 -22.92 2.73
C LEU A 545 6.22 -22.37 4.12
N ALA A 546 7.10 -21.59 4.76
CA ALA A 546 6.84 -21.05 6.10
C ALA A 546 5.72 -20.00 6.07
N GLU A 547 5.76 -19.11 5.09
CA GLU A 547 4.70 -18.14 4.85
C GLU A 547 3.38 -18.81 4.43
N PHE A 548 3.45 -19.83 3.58
CA PHE A 548 2.27 -20.60 3.19
C PHE A 548 1.58 -21.27 4.39
N GLN A 549 2.35 -21.86 5.30
CA GLN A 549 1.81 -22.44 6.52
C GLN A 549 1.10 -21.39 7.38
N ARG A 550 1.67 -20.17 7.46
CA ARG A 550 1.07 -19.04 8.16
C ARG A 550 -0.23 -18.59 7.50
N GLN A 551 -0.22 -18.41 6.19
CA GLN A 551 -1.39 -18.02 5.40
C GLN A 551 -2.53 -19.04 5.55
N ARG A 552 -2.24 -20.33 5.33
CA ARG A 552 -3.20 -21.42 5.43
C ARG A 552 -3.84 -21.51 6.81
N ALA A 553 -3.05 -21.39 7.88
CA ALA A 553 -3.57 -21.47 9.24
C ALA A 553 -4.63 -20.38 9.52
N LYS A 554 -4.40 -19.15 9.06
CA LYS A 554 -5.35 -18.04 9.25
C LYS A 554 -6.61 -18.22 8.41
N ILE A 555 -6.48 -18.61 7.14
CA ILE A 555 -7.63 -18.87 6.26
C ILE A 555 -8.48 -20.03 6.80
N VAL A 556 -7.87 -21.08 7.33
CA VAL A 556 -8.59 -22.21 7.95
C VAL A 556 -9.40 -21.76 9.16
N GLU A 557 -8.85 -20.93 10.05
CA GLU A 557 -9.63 -20.39 11.18
C GLU A 557 -10.77 -19.47 10.70
N ALA A 558 -10.55 -18.66 9.66
CA ALA A 558 -11.61 -17.84 9.07
C ALA A 558 -12.76 -18.69 8.49
N LEU A 559 -12.45 -19.70 7.67
CA LEU A 559 -13.45 -20.60 7.10
C LEU A 559 -14.18 -21.43 8.15
N ALA A 560 -13.46 -21.90 9.18
CA ALA A 560 -14.04 -22.63 10.30
C ALA A 560 -15.03 -21.77 11.10
N ALA A 561 -14.72 -20.49 11.33
CA ALA A 561 -15.59 -19.56 12.04
C ALA A 561 -16.79 -19.08 11.19
N ILE A 562 -16.60 -18.87 9.88
CA ILE A 562 -17.70 -18.57 8.94
C ILE A 562 -18.70 -19.74 8.93
N ASN A 563 -18.20 -20.98 8.86
CA ASN A 563 -18.96 -22.21 8.89
C ASN A 563 -20.14 -22.24 7.90
N ALA A 564 -19.95 -21.69 6.70
CA ALA A 564 -20.96 -21.66 5.65
C ALA A 564 -21.16 -23.04 5.03
N ASP A 565 -22.36 -23.33 4.55
CA ASP A 565 -22.67 -24.59 3.87
C ASP A 565 -22.10 -24.65 2.45
N ALA A 566 -21.89 -23.49 1.83
CA ALA A 566 -21.09 -23.33 0.60
C ALA A 566 -20.26 -22.03 0.66
N VAL A 567 -19.05 -22.06 0.11
CA VAL A 567 -18.15 -20.89 0.02
C VAL A 567 -17.60 -20.76 -1.39
N GLY A 568 -17.78 -19.59 -2.01
CA GLY A 568 -17.10 -19.19 -3.22
C GLY A 568 -15.74 -18.57 -2.91
N LEU A 569 -14.66 -19.15 -3.44
CA LEU A 569 -13.29 -18.72 -3.20
C LEU A 569 -12.72 -18.03 -4.44
N MET A 570 -12.02 -16.92 -4.23
CA MET A 570 -11.23 -16.23 -5.24
C MET A 570 -9.74 -16.31 -4.87
N GLU A 571 -8.88 -16.16 -5.88
CA GLU A 571 -7.42 -16.21 -5.72
C GLU A 571 -6.85 -17.58 -5.31
N ILE A 572 -7.53 -18.65 -5.70
CA ILE A 572 -6.97 -20.00 -5.61
C ILE A 572 -6.04 -20.21 -6.80
N GLN A 573 -4.84 -20.76 -6.58
CA GLN A 573 -3.94 -21.10 -7.67
C GLN A 573 -4.61 -22.00 -8.72
N ASN A 574 -4.36 -21.70 -9.99
CA ASN A 574 -4.88 -22.44 -11.13
C ASN A 574 -3.98 -23.66 -11.47
N ASN A 575 -3.97 -24.66 -10.59
CA ASN A 575 -3.22 -25.92 -10.75
C ASN A 575 -4.15 -27.16 -10.69
N GLY A 576 -5.31 -27.06 -11.35
CA GLY A 576 -6.41 -27.99 -11.14
C GLY A 576 -7.02 -27.78 -9.75
N ASN A 577 -7.37 -28.86 -9.04
CA ASN A 577 -7.88 -28.78 -7.67
C ASN A 577 -6.79 -28.81 -6.58
N GLY A 578 -5.49 -28.93 -6.93
CA GLY A 578 -4.41 -29.10 -5.95
C GLY A 578 -4.43 -28.09 -4.80
N ALA A 579 -4.53 -26.80 -5.10
CA ALA A 579 -4.60 -25.76 -4.07
C ALA A 579 -5.92 -25.81 -3.25
N ALA A 580 -7.06 -26.02 -3.90
CA ALA A 580 -8.36 -26.12 -3.21
C ALA A 580 -8.44 -27.36 -2.31
N ASP A 581 -7.94 -28.50 -2.78
CA ASP A 581 -7.89 -29.76 -2.04
C ASP A 581 -6.96 -29.62 -0.82
N ASN A 582 -5.82 -28.94 -0.97
CA ASN A 582 -4.92 -28.64 0.14
C ASN A 582 -5.63 -27.83 1.24
N LEU A 583 -6.37 -26.79 0.84
CA LEU A 583 -7.11 -25.95 1.78
C LEU A 583 -8.24 -26.73 2.47
N VAL A 584 -9.03 -27.52 1.73
CA VAL A 584 -10.12 -28.33 2.29
C VAL A 584 -9.58 -29.44 3.19
N ALA A 585 -8.45 -30.06 2.86
CA ALA A 585 -7.81 -31.05 3.74
C ALA A 585 -7.43 -30.41 5.09
N ALA A 586 -6.83 -29.22 5.08
CA ALA A 586 -6.49 -28.49 6.29
C ALA A 586 -7.74 -28.03 7.08
N LEU A 587 -8.77 -27.57 6.38
CA LEU A 587 -10.05 -27.20 7.00
C LEU A 587 -10.72 -28.40 7.65
N ASN A 588 -10.80 -29.55 6.97
CA ASN A 588 -11.37 -30.78 7.52
C ASN A 588 -10.56 -31.33 8.70
N ALA A 589 -9.23 -31.15 8.72
CA ALA A 589 -8.44 -31.46 9.91
C ALA A 589 -8.87 -30.60 11.12
N ARG A 590 -9.35 -29.37 10.88
CA ARG A 590 -9.81 -28.42 11.90
C ARG A 590 -11.27 -28.60 12.32
N VAL A 591 -12.16 -28.99 11.41
CA VAL A 591 -13.63 -29.06 11.65
C VAL A 591 -14.22 -30.47 11.56
N GLY A 592 -13.40 -31.50 11.36
CA GLY A 592 -13.82 -32.88 11.18
C GLY A 592 -13.64 -33.38 9.73
N ALA A 593 -13.15 -34.59 9.60
CA ALA A 593 -12.91 -35.22 8.30
C ALA A 593 -14.23 -35.35 7.51
N GLY A 594 -14.20 -34.96 6.23
CA GLY A 594 -15.36 -35.06 5.33
C GLY A 594 -16.42 -33.97 5.52
N THR A 595 -16.19 -32.98 6.41
CA THR A 595 -17.14 -31.87 6.61
C THR A 595 -17.29 -31.01 5.38
N TYR A 596 -16.20 -30.71 4.66
CA TYR A 596 -16.19 -29.98 3.40
C TYR A 596 -15.63 -30.82 2.25
N ALA A 597 -16.12 -30.56 1.05
CA ALA A 597 -15.61 -31.06 -0.22
C ALA A 597 -15.36 -29.89 -1.19
N VAL A 598 -14.44 -30.09 -2.14
CA VAL A 598 -14.22 -29.16 -3.26
C VAL A 598 -15.20 -29.51 -4.38
N ALA A 599 -15.84 -28.50 -4.97
CA ALA A 599 -16.66 -28.68 -6.16
C ALA A 599 -15.84 -29.22 -7.35
N PRO A 600 -16.43 -30.06 -8.22
CA PRO A 600 -15.74 -30.55 -9.41
C PRO A 600 -15.24 -29.41 -10.32
N LEU A 601 -14.14 -29.63 -11.02
CA LEU A 601 -13.67 -28.70 -12.05
C LEU A 601 -14.66 -28.67 -13.22
N PRO A 602 -14.92 -27.47 -13.79
CA PRO A 602 -15.82 -27.34 -14.93
C PRO A 602 -15.17 -27.93 -16.18
N ALA A 603 -15.98 -28.60 -17.03
CA ALA A 603 -15.50 -29.23 -18.26
C ALA A 603 -14.90 -28.21 -19.26
N GLN A 604 -15.34 -26.95 -19.21
CA GLN A 604 -14.88 -25.86 -20.05
C GLN A 604 -13.55 -25.24 -19.56
N GLY A 605 -13.02 -25.71 -18.42
CA GLY A 605 -11.75 -25.28 -17.85
C GLY A 605 -11.86 -24.04 -16.96
N THR A 606 -10.74 -23.65 -16.35
CA THR A 606 -10.64 -22.61 -15.32
C THR A 606 -9.84 -21.38 -15.76
N GLY A 607 -9.66 -21.22 -17.07
CA GLY A 607 -8.95 -20.08 -17.67
C GLY A 607 -7.43 -20.24 -17.68
N SER A 608 -6.76 -19.15 -18.00
CA SER A 608 -5.31 -19.12 -18.21
C SER A 608 -4.53 -18.26 -17.22
N ASP A 609 -5.19 -17.47 -16.37
CA ASP A 609 -4.51 -16.74 -15.29
C ASP A 609 -3.94 -17.72 -14.25
N ALA A 610 -2.95 -17.26 -13.48
CA ALA A 610 -2.34 -18.02 -12.40
C ALA A 610 -3.29 -18.29 -11.23
N ILE A 611 -4.37 -17.52 -11.13
CA ILE A 611 -5.47 -17.74 -10.19
C ILE A 611 -6.78 -18.06 -10.88
N ARG A 612 -7.65 -18.76 -10.15
CA ARG A 612 -9.02 -19.10 -10.54
C ARG A 612 -9.99 -18.93 -9.38
N THR A 613 -11.27 -19.06 -9.67
CA THR A 613 -12.31 -19.24 -8.67
C THR A 613 -12.50 -20.72 -8.34
N ALA A 614 -13.00 -21.00 -7.14
CA ALA A 614 -13.35 -22.35 -6.67
C ALA A 614 -14.59 -22.29 -5.78
N VAL A 615 -15.23 -23.44 -5.56
CA VAL A 615 -16.32 -23.58 -4.58
C VAL A 615 -15.98 -24.74 -3.65
N ILE A 616 -16.18 -24.54 -2.35
CA ILE A 616 -16.18 -25.61 -1.34
C ILE A 616 -17.56 -25.67 -0.69
N TYR A 617 -17.99 -26.84 -0.25
CA TYR A 617 -19.34 -27.03 0.30
C TYR A 617 -19.41 -28.19 1.28
N LYS A 618 -20.45 -28.24 2.10
CA LYS A 618 -20.73 -29.34 3.02
C LYS A 618 -21.58 -30.41 2.32
N PRO A 619 -21.03 -31.61 2.00
CA PRO A 619 -21.79 -32.66 1.32
C PRO A 619 -22.93 -33.24 2.18
N SER A 620 -22.90 -33.04 3.50
CA SER A 620 -24.01 -33.41 4.40
C SER A 620 -25.22 -32.47 4.31
N ARG A 621 -25.07 -31.30 3.68
CA ARG A 621 -26.13 -30.28 3.56
C ARG A 621 -26.70 -30.17 2.15
N MET A 622 -25.92 -30.51 1.13
CA MET A 622 -26.32 -30.37 -0.27
C MET A 622 -25.49 -31.25 -1.20
N VAL A 623 -26.04 -31.56 -2.36
CA VAL A 623 -25.35 -32.21 -3.47
C VAL A 623 -24.94 -31.16 -4.49
N ALA A 624 -23.67 -31.19 -4.91
CA ALA A 624 -23.14 -30.37 -5.98
C ALA A 624 -23.35 -31.07 -7.33
N ASP A 625 -24.07 -30.43 -8.27
CA ASP A 625 -24.17 -30.90 -9.65
C ASP A 625 -22.88 -30.57 -10.43
N ALA A 626 -22.83 -30.89 -11.73
CA ALA A 626 -21.71 -30.52 -12.58
C ALA A 626 -21.53 -28.98 -12.64
N SER A 627 -20.32 -28.51 -12.35
CA SER A 627 -19.99 -27.09 -12.42
C SER A 627 -19.85 -26.61 -13.87
N ILE A 628 -20.14 -25.34 -14.09
CA ILE A 628 -20.11 -24.69 -15.41
C ILE A 628 -19.21 -23.46 -15.28
N SER A 629 -18.26 -23.27 -16.18
CA SER A 629 -17.50 -22.02 -16.27
C SER A 629 -17.80 -21.27 -17.55
N ASP A 630 -17.51 -19.97 -17.54
CA ASP A 630 -17.62 -19.12 -18.72
C ASP A 630 -16.28 -19.01 -19.48
N PRO A 631 -16.08 -19.77 -20.58
CA PRO A 631 -14.81 -19.81 -21.30
C PRO A 631 -14.60 -18.59 -22.22
N ASN A 632 -15.48 -17.58 -22.20
CA ASN A 632 -15.33 -16.41 -23.06
C ASN A 632 -14.00 -15.69 -22.79
N ALA A 633 -13.26 -15.36 -23.86
CA ALA A 633 -11.93 -14.77 -23.79
C ALA A 633 -11.87 -13.40 -23.09
N ILE A 634 -13.01 -12.73 -22.87
CA ILE A 634 -13.05 -11.50 -22.04
C ILE A 634 -12.69 -11.78 -20.56
N ASN A 635 -12.88 -13.02 -20.11
CA ASN A 635 -12.60 -13.46 -18.76
C ASN A 635 -11.20 -14.08 -18.68
N ASP A 636 -10.23 -13.35 -18.12
CA ASP A 636 -8.92 -13.94 -17.79
C ASP A 636 -9.07 -15.04 -16.72
N ARG A 637 -10.05 -14.82 -15.83
CA ARG A 637 -10.50 -15.68 -14.74
C ARG A 637 -11.98 -16.01 -14.96
N PRO A 638 -12.30 -17.14 -15.63
CA PRO A 638 -13.67 -17.56 -15.88
C PRO A 638 -14.54 -17.54 -14.62
N THR A 639 -15.75 -16.98 -14.74
CA THR A 639 -16.77 -17.10 -13.71
C THR A 639 -17.16 -18.57 -13.58
N LEU A 640 -17.33 -19.06 -12.34
CA LEU A 640 -17.71 -20.44 -12.03
C LEU A 640 -19.14 -20.47 -11.47
N ALA A 641 -20.03 -21.23 -12.09
CA ALA A 641 -21.36 -21.52 -11.59
C ALA A 641 -21.42 -22.95 -11.04
N GLN A 642 -21.85 -23.08 -9.79
CA GLN A 642 -22.05 -24.35 -9.09
C GLN A 642 -23.54 -24.51 -8.73
N PRO A 643 -24.29 -25.37 -9.42
CA PRO A 643 -25.65 -25.71 -9.02
C PRO A 643 -25.64 -26.65 -7.81
N PHE A 644 -26.55 -26.41 -6.86
CA PHE A 644 -26.74 -27.24 -5.68
C PHE A 644 -28.17 -27.74 -5.59
N THR A 645 -28.33 -28.97 -5.12
CA THR A 645 -29.61 -29.57 -4.77
C THR A 645 -29.63 -29.91 -3.28
N LEU A 646 -30.62 -29.40 -2.57
CA LEU A 646 -30.83 -29.69 -1.14
C LEU A 646 -31.59 -31.02 -0.95
N PRO A 647 -31.55 -31.62 0.26
CA PRO A 647 -32.32 -32.82 0.58
C PRO A 647 -33.85 -32.67 0.40
N ASN A 648 -34.38 -31.45 0.47
CA ASN A 648 -35.79 -31.17 0.18
C ASN A 648 -36.12 -31.12 -1.32
N GLY A 649 -35.11 -31.16 -2.18
CA GLY A 649 -35.22 -31.09 -3.63
C GLY A 649 -35.25 -29.67 -4.19
N GLU A 650 -35.21 -28.64 -3.34
CA GLU A 650 -35.00 -27.26 -3.80
C GLU A 650 -33.56 -27.09 -4.33
N ARG A 651 -33.41 -26.17 -5.29
CA ARG A 651 -32.15 -25.96 -6.01
C ARG A 651 -31.82 -24.48 -6.09
N PHE A 652 -30.55 -24.16 -6.06
CA PHE A 652 -30.04 -22.82 -6.37
C PHE A 652 -28.66 -22.93 -7.04
N VAL A 653 -28.20 -21.86 -7.68
CA VAL A 653 -26.88 -21.78 -8.29
C VAL A 653 -26.02 -20.75 -7.55
N LEU A 654 -24.82 -21.15 -7.13
CA LEU A 654 -23.80 -20.24 -6.64
C LEU A 654 -22.87 -19.85 -7.78
N VAL A 655 -22.80 -18.56 -8.13
CA VAL A 655 -22.00 -18.05 -9.24
C VAL A 655 -20.85 -17.20 -8.66
N VAL A 656 -19.62 -17.68 -8.79
CA VAL A 656 -18.41 -17.06 -8.21
C VAL A 656 -17.60 -16.38 -9.30
N ASN A 657 -17.38 -15.07 -9.16
CA ASN A 657 -16.65 -14.26 -10.11
C ASN A 657 -15.39 -13.61 -9.49
N HIS A 658 -14.46 -13.21 -10.37
CA HIS A 658 -13.32 -12.39 -9.99
C HIS A 658 -12.93 -11.47 -11.18
N LEU A 659 -13.65 -10.35 -11.32
CA LEU A 659 -13.47 -9.42 -12.44
C LEU A 659 -12.10 -8.75 -12.43
N LYS A 660 -11.66 -8.19 -13.56
CA LYS A 660 -10.34 -7.57 -13.73
C LYS A 660 -10.06 -6.52 -12.65
N SER A 661 -8.89 -6.59 -12.02
CA SER A 661 -8.48 -5.63 -10.98
C SER A 661 -8.36 -4.18 -11.47
N LYS A 662 -8.59 -3.24 -10.55
CA LYS A 662 -8.45 -1.78 -10.78
C LYS A 662 -7.00 -1.33 -11.00
N GLY A 663 -6.02 -2.14 -10.62
CA GLY A 663 -4.59 -1.82 -10.72
C GLY A 663 -3.93 -2.12 -12.07
N GLY A 664 -2.72 -1.59 -12.26
CA GLY A 664 -1.86 -1.87 -13.41
C GLY A 664 -2.34 -1.25 -14.71
N CYS A 665 -2.47 0.08 -14.71
CA CYS A 665 -3.02 0.83 -15.83
C CYS A 665 -2.32 0.52 -17.16
N PRO A 666 -3.08 0.28 -18.24
CA PRO A 666 -2.51 0.09 -19.56
C PRO A 666 -1.97 1.41 -20.12
N GLY A 667 -1.18 1.32 -21.18
CA GLY A 667 -0.83 2.50 -21.98
C GLY A 667 -2.07 3.10 -22.67
N ALA A 668 -1.94 4.34 -23.13
CA ALA A 668 -3.03 5.16 -23.70
C ALA A 668 -3.80 4.51 -24.88
N ALA A 669 -3.24 3.50 -25.53
CA ALA A 669 -3.90 2.77 -26.61
C ALA A 669 -5.07 1.88 -26.14
N SER A 670 -5.18 1.56 -24.84
CA SER A 670 -6.30 0.77 -24.32
C SER A 670 -7.49 1.68 -23.96
N VAL A 671 -8.33 1.94 -24.96
CA VAL A 671 -9.49 2.84 -24.86
C VAL A 671 -10.38 2.48 -23.66
N GLY A 672 -10.61 3.46 -22.78
CA GLY A 672 -11.49 3.33 -21.60
C GLY A 672 -10.92 2.49 -20.44
N ASN A 673 -9.68 2.03 -20.52
CA ASN A 673 -9.03 1.26 -19.45
C ASN A 673 -7.92 2.02 -18.72
N THR A 674 -7.57 3.23 -19.17
CA THR A 674 -6.76 4.17 -18.39
C THR A 674 -7.59 4.75 -17.25
N ASP A 675 -6.93 5.23 -16.20
CA ASP A 675 -7.61 5.97 -15.14
C ASP A 675 -8.08 7.33 -15.68
N SER A 676 -9.38 7.56 -15.65
CA SER A 676 -10.02 8.81 -16.09
C SER A 676 -10.15 9.83 -14.95
N GLY A 677 -9.79 9.47 -13.72
CA GLY A 677 -9.96 10.31 -12.53
C GLY A 677 -11.40 10.37 -12.01
N ASP A 678 -12.28 9.48 -12.46
CA ASP A 678 -13.71 9.44 -12.08
C ASP A 678 -14.00 8.60 -10.81
N GLY A 679 -12.94 8.08 -10.18
CA GLY A 679 -13.00 7.20 -9.01
C GLY A 679 -13.11 5.71 -9.33
N GLN A 680 -13.30 5.33 -10.60
CA GLN A 680 -13.44 3.94 -11.00
C GLN A 680 -12.09 3.25 -11.18
N GLY A 681 -11.00 3.99 -11.36
CA GLY A 681 -9.65 3.45 -11.57
C GLY A 681 -9.50 2.72 -12.91
N CYS A 682 -8.35 2.07 -13.09
CA CYS A 682 -8.03 1.43 -14.37
C CYS A 682 -8.91 0.21 -14.68
N TRP A 683 -8.90 -0.16 -15.96
CA TRP A 683 -9.62 -1.32 -16.51
C TRP A 683 -11.15 -1.28 -16.36
N ASN A 684 -11.76 -0.10 -16.17
CA ASN A 684 -13.22 0.00 -16.04
C ASN A 684 -13.95 -0.51 -17.29
N ALA A 685 -13.52 -0.14 -18.50
CA ALA A 685 -14.16 -0.63 -19.72
C ALA A 685 -14.12 -2.16 -19.85
N LYS A 686 -13.01 -2.81 -19.47
CA LYS A 686 -12.93 -4.29 -19.43
C LYS A 686 -13.87 -4.87 -18.37
N ARG A 687 -13.93 -4.29 -17.17
CA ARG A 687 -14.87 -4.74 -16.12
C ARG A 687 -16.33 -4.61 -16.56
N VAL A 688 -16.71 -3.54 -17.27
CA VAL A 688 -18.04 -3.38 -17.86
C VAL A 688 -18.33 -4.47 -18.90
N GLN A 689 -17.37 -4.79 -19.78
CA GLN A 689 -17.53 -5.90 -20.75
C GLN A 689 -17.65 -7.26 -20.06
N GLN A 690 -16.91 -7.49 -18.97
CA GLN A 690 -17.03 -8.71 -18.17
C GLN A 690 -18.38 -8.78 -17.45
N ALA A 691 -18.91 -7.66 -16.94
CA ALA A 691 -20.24 -7.61 -16.34
C ALA A 691 -21.35 -7.90 -17.37
N GLU A 692 -21.25 -7.36 -18.59
CA GLU A 692 -22.15 -7.72 -19.70
C GLU A 692 -22.10 -9.21 -20.03
N ARG A 693 -20.88 -9.78 -20.11
CA ARG A 693 -20.71 -11.20 -20.34
C ARG A 693 -21.28 -12.04 -19.20
N LEU A 694 -21.07 -11.64 -17.94
CA LEU A 694 -21.60 -12.31 -16.76
C LEU A 694 -23.14 -12.41 -16.79
N ARG A 695 -23.82 -11.35 -17.23
CA ARG A 695 -25.28 -11.36 -17.44
C ARG A 695 -25.71 -12.39 -18.48
N ALA A 696 -25.02 -12.44 -19.62
CA ALA A 696 -25.31 -13.43 -20.66
C ALA A 696 -25.03 -14.87 -20.18
N PHE A 697 -23.91 -15.07 -19.49
CA PHE A 697 -23.55 -16.36 -18.90
C PHE A 697 -24.57 -16.84 -17.86
N LEU A 698 -25.10 -15.94 -17.03
CA LEU A 698 -26.16 -16.30 -16.08
C LEU A 698 -27.39 -16.89 -16.77
N ALA A 699 -27.85 -16.29 -17.88
CA ALA A 699 -28.97 -16.81 -18.65
C ALA A 699 -28.66 -18.18 -19.28
N GLU A 700 -27.43 -18.39 -19.76
CA GLU A 700 -26.95 -19.70 -20.26
C GLU A 700 -26.98 -20.76 -19.15
N VAL A 701 -26.51 -20.42 -17.94
CA VAL A 701 -26.51 -21.30 -16.76
C VAL A 701 -27.93 -21.65 -16.33
N GLN A 702 -28.84 -20.68 -16.23
CA GLN A 702 -30.24 -20.92 -15.89
C GLN A 702 -30.90 -21.86 -16.92
N THR A 703 -30.60 -21.68 -18.20
CA THR A 703 -31.08 -22.55 -19.28
C THR A 703 -30.51 -23.97 -19.16
N ALA A 704 -29.20 -24.10 -18.94
CA ALA A 704 -28.52 -25.39 -18.87
C ALA A 704 -28.94 -26.21 -17.63
N THR A 705 -29.23 -25.54 -16.52
CA THR A 705 -29.52 -26.19 -15.22
C THR A 705 -31.02 -26.32 -14.94
N GLY A 706 -31.85 -25.50 -15.58
CA GLY A 706 -33.26 -25.33 -15.28
C GLY A 706 -33.53 -24.62 -13.94
N VAL A 707 -32.51 -24.01 -13.32
CA VAL A 707 -32.62 -23.38 -11.99
C VAL A 707 -32.63 -21.86 -12.15
N ALA A 708 -33.74 -21.21 -11.76
CA ALA A 708 -33.89 -19.75 -11.84
C ALA A 708 -33.16 -19.00 -10.70
N ASP A 709 -33.09 -19.63 -9.52
CA ASP A 709 -32.52 -19.04 -8.32
C ASP A 709 -30.99 -19.06 -8.36
N ALA A 710 -30.37 -17.89 -8.46
CA ALA A 710 -28.92 -17.77 -8.48
C ALA A 710 -28.43 -16.64 -7.56
N LEU A 711 -27.37 -16.92 -6.83
CA LEU A 711 -26.61 -15.97 -6.03
C LEU A 711 -25.25 -15.78 -6.68
N LEU A 712 -24.98 -14.57 -7.14
CA LEU A 712 -23.70 -14.15 -7.67
C LEU A 712 -22.88 -13.52 -6.55
N VAL A 713 -21.70 -14.07 -6.33
CA VAL A 713 -20.78 -13.66 -5.27
C VAL A 713 -19.38 -13.49 -5.83
N GLY A 714 -18.54 -12.75 -5.12
CA GLY A 714 -17.12 -12.65 -5.42
C GLY A 714 -16.61 -11.23 -5.46
N ASP A 715 -15.37 -11.10 -5.91
CA ASP A 715 -14.66 -9.83 -6.04
C ASP A 715 -14.91 -9.26 -7.43
N PHE A 716 -15.83 -8.29 -7.50
CA PHE A 716 -16.17 -7.62 -8.75
C PHE A 716 -15.16 -6.52 -9.10
N ASN A 717 -14.20 -6.23 -8.23
CA ASN A 717 -13.22 -5.15 -8.39
C ASN A 717 -13.89 -3.82 -8.77
N ALA A 718 -15.09 -3.57 -8.25
CA ALA A 718 -15.88 -2.38 -8.54
C ALA A 718 -16.66 -1.97 -7.29
N TYR A 719 -16.67 -0.68 -6.95
CA TYR A 719 -17.48 -0.18 -5.83
C TYR A 719 -18.98 -0.18 -6.18
N ALA A 720 -19.85 -0.13 -5.17
CA ALA A 720 -21.27 -0.45 -5.33
C ALA A 720 -22.07 0.41 -6.32
N LYS A 721 -21.61 1.62 -6.64
CA LYS A 721 -22.22 2.47 -7.67
C LYS A 721 -21.33 2.65 -8.89
N GLU A 722 -20.32 1.81 -9.11
CA GLU A 722 -19.51 1.84 -10.35
C GLU A 722 -20.23 1.14 -11.49
N ASP A 723 -19.78 1.43 -12.72
CA ASP A 723 -20.44 1.00 -13.95
C ASP A 723 -20.71 -0.52 -14.04
N PRO A 724 -19.79 -1.42 -13.61
CA PRO A 724 -20.07 -2.85 -13.64
C PRO A 724 -21.26 -3.27 -12.75
N ILE A 725 -21.39 -2.69 -11.55
CA ILE A 725 -22.46 -3.02 -10.61
C ILE A 725 -23.78 -2.35 -11.02
N ASP A 726 -23.73 -1.09 -11.45
CA ASP A 726 -24.88 -0.39 -12.03
C ASP A 726 -25.45 -1.15 -13.24
N LEU A 727 -24.57 -1.69 -14.10
CA LEU A 727 -24.98 -2.49 -15.25
C LEU A 727 -25.71 -3.76 -14.84
N LEU A 728 -25.22 -4.48 -13.85
CA LEU A 728 -25.85 -5.71 -13.38
C LEU A 728 -27.22 -5.43 -12.72
N THR A 729 -27.27 -4.41 -11.86
CA THR A 729 -28.47 -4.07 -11.09
C THR A 729 -29.58 -3.44 -11.94
N ARG A 730 -29.24 -2.54 -12.87
CA ARG A 730 -30.23 -1.98 -13.83
C ARG A 730 -30.80 -3.02 -14.78
N ASN A 731 -30.20 -4.21 -14.85
CA ASN A 731 -30.63 -5.34 -15.67
C ASN A 731 -31.26 -6.48 -14.85
N GLY A 732 -31.80 -6.17 -13.67
CA GLY A 732 -32.70 -7.07 -12.94
C GLY A 732 -32.05 -7.95 -11.88
N LEU A 733 -30.74 -7.83 -11.66
CA LEU A 733 -30.11 -8.37 -10.46
C LEU A 733 -30.36 -7.46 -9.26
N VAL A 734 -30.50 -8.05 -8.07
CA VAL A 734 -30.74 -7.32 -6.83
C VAL A 734 -29.45 -7.28 -6.02
N ASP A 735 -29.01 -6.08 -5.63
CA ASP A 735 -27.90 -5.90 -4.69
C ASP A 735 -28.38 -6.21 -3.28
N GLU A 736 -28.02 -7.39 -2.77
CA GLU A 736 -28.47 -7.87 -1.49
C GLU A 736 -27.79 -7.13 -0.34
N VAL A 737 -26.53 -6.72 -0.51
CA VAL A 737 -25.85 -5.94 0.51
C VAL A 737 -26.57 -4.59 0.68
N GLU A 738 -26.90 -3.90 -0.41
CA GLU A 738 -27.67 -2.66 -0.33
C GLU A 738 -29.05 -2.87 0.32
N ARG A 739 -29.73 -3.97 -0.02
CA ARG A 739 -31.10 -4.24 0.42
C ARG A 739 -31.18 -4.58 1.92
N VAL A 740 -30.23 -5.36 2.45
CA VAL A 740 -30.31 -5.88 3.83
C VAL A 740 -29.21 -5.37 4.77
N HIS A 741 -28.11 -4.82 4.25
CA HIS A 741 -26.97 -4.31 5.02
C HIS A 741 -26.37 -3.04 4.37
N PRO A 742 -27.15 -1.95 4.26
CA PRO A 742 -26.69 -0.72 3.61
C PRO A 742 -25.44 -0.17 4.31
N GLY A 743 -24.44 0.26 3.52
CA GLY A 743 -23.16 0.75 4.04
C GLY A 743 -22.09 -0.31 4.28
N GLY A 744 -22.34 -1.59 3.94
CA GLY A 744 -21.33 -2.64 3.99
C GLY A 744 -20.09 -2.33 3.13
N TYR A 745 -18.92 -2.71 3.64
CA TYR A 745 -17.62 -2.57 2.98
C TYR A 745 -16.81 -3.86 3.12
N SER A 746 -15.88 -4.08 2.19
CA SER A 746 -14.98 -5.23 2.22
C SER A 746 -13.51 -4.88 2.02
N TYR A 747 -13.22 -3.61 1.76
CA TYR A 747 -11.89 -3.12 1.43
C TYR A 747 -11.69 -1.68 1.93
N VAL A 748 -10.46 -1.37 2.34
CA VAL A 748 -10.03 -0.01 2.71
C VAL A 748 -8.86 0.38 1.81
N PHE A 749 -9.00 1.48 1.08
CA PHE A 749 -7.99 1.99 0.17
C PHE A 749 -7.89 3.50 0.29
N ASP A 750 -6.67 4.04 0.35
CA ASP A 750 -6.37 5.48 0.50
C ASP A 750 -7.17 6.16 1.63
N GLY A 751 -7.39 5.43 2.72
CA GLY A 751 -8.10 5.89 3.91
C GLY A 751 -9.62 5.91 3.82
N ALA A 752 -10.22 5.35 2.76
CA ALA A 752 -11.66 5.25 2.57
C ALA A 752 -12.12 3.80 2.43
N SER A 753 -13.27 3.47 3.03
CA SER A 753 -13.87 2.13 2.93
C SER A 753 -14.89 2.03 1.81
N GLY A 754 -14.96 0.87 1.16
CA GLY A 754 -16.02 0.51 0.22
C GLY A 754 -16.09 -1.01 0.03
N ARG A 755 -17.11 -1.50 -0.68
CA ARG A 755 -17.22 -2.93 -1.03
C ARG A 755 -16.76 -3.22 -2.45
N LEU A 756 -15.83 -4.16 -2.59
CA LEU A 756 -15.47 -4.81 -3.85
C LEU A 756 -16.07 -6.21 -3.95
N ASP A 757 -16.37 -6.81 -2.79
CA ASP A 757 -17.00 -8.12 -2.66
C ASP A 757 -18.50 -7.96 -2.48
N HIS A 758 -19.26 -8.48 -3.44
CA HIS A 758 -20.72 -8.27 -3.51
C HIS A 758 -21.51 -9.57 -3.38
N LEU A 759 -22.77 -9.40 -3.01
CA LEU A 759 -23.82 -10.40 -3.13
C LEU A 759 -24.91 -9.83 -4.04
N LEU A 760 -25.01 -10.36 -5.25
CA LEU A 760 -26.09 -10.03 -6.18
C LEU A 760 -26.98 -11.26 -6.37
N SER A 761 -28.30 -11.10 -6.37
CA SER A 761 -29.22 -12.22 -6.56
C SER A 761 -30.07 -12.03 -7.83
N THR A 762 -30.58 -13.14 -8.37
CA THR A 762 -31.71 -13.06 -9.30
C THR A 762 -32.95 -12.61 -8.56
N ALA A 763 -33.86 -11.91 -9.25
CA ALA A 763 -35.12 -11.46 -8.66
C ALA A 763 -35.95 -12.59 -8.03
N SER A 764 -35.81 -13.84 -8.51
CA SER A 764 -36.48 -15.01 -7.94
C SER A 764 -35.87 -15.48 -6.61
N LEU A 765 -34.55 -15.32 -6.42
CA LEU A 765 -33.86 -15.68 -5.20
C LEU A 765 -33.94 -14.58 -4.13
N SER A 766 -34.03 -13.30 -4.52
CA SER A 766 -34.04 -12.17 -3.57
C SER A 766 -35.02 -12.32 -2.39
N PRO A 767 -36.28 -12.77 -2.58
CA PRO A 767 -37.21 -13.01 -1.48
C PRO A 767 -36.77 -14.11 -0.50
N LYS A 768 -35.88 -15.00 -0.93
CA LYS A 768 -35.29 -16.07 -0.11
C LYS A 768 -34.03 -15.60 0.63
N VAL A 769 -33.47 -14.43 0.35
CA VAL A 769 -32.30 -13.92 1.09
C VAL A 769 -32.75 -13.36 2.45
N ALA A 770 -32.42 -14.09 3.51
CA ALA A 770 -32.79 -13.81 4.90
C ALA A 770 -31.99 -12.66 5.51
N GLY A 771 -30.71 -12.55 5.14
CA GLY A 771 -29.78 -11.56 5.67
C GLY A 771 -28.42 -11.65 5.00
N SER A 772 -27.59 -10.64 5.23
CA SER A 772 -26.20 -10.63 4.78
C SER A 772 -25.31 -9.79 5.70
N THR A 773 -24.01 -10.07 5.68
CA THR A 773 -23.01 -9.31 6.45
C THR A 773 -21.63 -9.41 5.82
N HIS A 774 -20.82 -8.37 5.98
CA HIS A 774 -19.38 -8.44 5.78
C HIS A 774 -18.75 -8.71 7.15
N TRP A 775 -17.89 -9.72 7.25
CA TRP A 775 -17.18 -9.95 8.51
C TRP A 775 -15.83 -9.24 8.47
N HIS A 776 -15.72 -8.15 9.22
CA HIS A 776 -14.55 -7.28 9.23
C HIS A 776 -13.36 -7.91 9.94
N ILE A 777 -12.71 -8.87 9.27
CA ILE A 777 -11.51 -9.57 9.75
C ILE A 777 -10.25 -9.15 8.99
N ASN A 778 -10.34 -8.44 7.88
CA ASN A 778 -9.22 -8.19 6.97
C ASN A 778 -9.04 -6.72 6.61
N ALA A 779 -10.08 -6.03 6.14
CA ALA A 779 -9.98 -4.68 5.59
C ALA A 779 -9.48 -3.65 6.61
N ASP A 780 -9.78 -3.90 7.89
CA ASP A 780 -9.44 -3.00 9.00
C ASP A 780 -8.11 -3.33 9.68
N GLU A 781 -7.50 -4.46 9.33
CA GLU A 781 -6.28 -4.95 9.98
C GLU A 781 -5.01 -4.38 9.35
N ILE A 782 -4.00 -4.16 10.19
CA ILE A 782 -2.69 -3.68 9.75
C ILE A 782 -1.99 -4.73 8.87
N PRO A 783 -1.37 -4.33 7.74
CA PRO A 783 -0.69 -5.26 6.85
C PRO A 783 0.38 -6.09 7.54
N THR A 784 1.14 -5.54 8.49
CA THR A 784 2.20 -6.29 9.18
C THR A 784 1.70 -7.48 10.00
N ALA A 785 0.39 -7.58 10.28
CA ALA A 785 -0.20 -8.78 10.91
C ALA A 785 -0.47 -9.92 9.92
N ASP A 786 -0.24 -9.74 8.63
CA ASP A 786 -0.38 -10.77 7.60
C ASP A 786 0.64 -11.92 7.75
N TYR A 787 0.62 -12.85 6.79
CA TYR A 787 1.41 -14.07 6.82
C TYR A 787 2.87 -13.90 6.35
N ASN A 788 3.23 -12.72 5.82
CA ASN A 788 4.54 -12.44 5.23
C ASN A 788 5.63 -12.33 6.30
N LEU A 789 6.86 -12.77 6.01
CA LEU A 789 8.00 -12.71 6.94
C LEU A 789 8.88 -11.48 6.71
N GLU A 790 8.92 -10.95 5.49
CA GLU A 790 9.74 -9.80 5.15
C GLU A 790 9.35 -8.57 5.98
N SER A 791 10.37 -7.73 6.24
CA SER A 791 10.23 -6.51 7.05
C SER A 791 9.75 -6.73 8.50
N LYS A 792 9.90 -7.95 9.06
CA LYS A 792 9.52 -8.30 10.42
C LYS A 792 10.60 -9.12 11.13
N ALA A 793 10.69 -9.02 12.45
CA ALA A 793 11.60 -9.82 13.27
C ALA A 793 11.23 -11.32 13.17
N PRO A 794 12.21 -12.25 13.23
CA PRO A 794 13.62 -12.04 13.52
C PRO A 794 14.49 -11.64 12.31
N LEU A 795 13.91 -11.39 11.13
CA LEU A 795 14.68 -10.89 10.00
C LEU A 795 15.17 -9.45 10.28
N LEU A 796 16.26 -9.07 9.60
CA LEU A 796 16.81 -7.72 9.69
C LEU A 796 16.25 -6.82 8.58
N CYS A 797 15.97 -5.58 8.92
CA CYS A 797 15.50 -4.50 8.06
C CYS A 797 16.68 -3.58 7.78
N SER A 798 17.30 -3.72 6.60
CA SER A 798 18.47 -2.90 6.20
C SER A 798 19.61 -2.93 7.23
N GLY A 799 19.90 -4.10 7.78
CA GLY A 799 20.94 -4.31 8.79
C GLY A 799 20.53 -3.97 10.24
N ASN A 800 19.30 -3.49 10.46
CA ASN A 800 18.76 -3.18 11.79
C ASN A 800 17.66 -4.19 12.20
N PRO A 801 17.34 -4.31 13.50
CA PRO A 801 16.18 -5.09 13.92
C PRO A 801 14.89 -4.56 13.29
N CYS A 802 14.12 -5.44 12.65
CA CYS A 802 12.77 -5.13 12.16
C CYS A 802 11.76 -4.97 13.32
N PRO A 803 10.55 -4.42 13.04
CA PRO A 803 9.43 -4.48 13.96
C PRO A 803 9.14 -5.92 14.42
N ALA A 804 8.62 -6.06 15.65
CA ALA A 804 8.14 -7.34 16.14
C ALA A 804 7.07 -7.94 15.21
N ASP A 805 7.14 -9.25 14.94
CA ASP A 805 6.14 -9.95 14.14
C ASP A 805 4.82 -10.09 14.91
N PRO A 806 3.74 -9.38 14.51
CA PRO A 806 2.47 -9.43 15.22
C PRO A 806 1.59 -10.61 14.78
N TYR A 807 2.10 -11.51 13.95
CA TYR A 807 1.35 -12.67 13.47
C TYR A 807 0.77 -13.52 14.60
N ARG A 808 -0.49 -13.91 14.40
CA ARG A 808 -1.23 -14.86 15.23
C ARG A 808 -2.07 -15.76 14.33
N ILE A 809 -2.20 -17.02 14.71
CA ILE A 809 -3.16 -17.93 14.09
C ILE A 809 -4.56 -17.48 14.53
N SER A 810 -5.26 -16.79 13.63
CA SER A 810 -6.61 -16.29 13.83
C SER A 810 -7.22 -15.94 12.47
N PRO A 811 -8.54 -15.71 12.38
CA PRO A 811 -9.18 -15.23 11.15
C PRO A 811 -8.64 -13.87 10.65
N TYR A 812 -8.09 -13.05 11.55
CA TYR A 812 -7.78 -11.65 11.30
C TYR A 812 -6.57 -11.46 10.40
N ARG A 813 -6.66 -10.63 9.35
CA ARG A 813 -5.64 -10.42 8.31
C ARG A 813 -5.22 -11.74 7.67
N SER A 814 -6.19 -12.60 7.41
CA SER A 814 -6.03 -13.81 6.58
C SER A 814 -6.05 -13.47 5.09
N SER A 815 -6.62 -12.31 4.75
CA SER A 815 -6.68 -11.70 3.42
C SER A 815 -6.60 -10.17 3.55
N ASP A 816 -6.66 -9.46 2.44
CA ASP A 816 -6.90 -8.02 2.34
C ASP A 816 -8.36 -7.67 2.06
N HIS A 817 -9.20 -8.67 1.78
CA HIS A 817 -10.65 -8.54 1.58
C HIS A 817 -11.44 -9.16 2.73
N ASP A 818 -12.48 -8.48 3.21
CA ASP A 818 -13.43 -9.10 4.14
C ASP A 818 -14.34 -10.10 3.40
N PRO A 819 -14.60 -11.29 3.98
CA PRO A 819 -15.60 -12.19 3.43
C PRO A 819 -17.00 -11.58 3.55
N VAL A 820 -17.84 -11.85 2.55
CA VAL A 820 -19.27 -11.52 2.56
C VAL A 820 -20.10 -12.80 2.72
N ILE A 821 -21.10 -12.77 3.61
CA ILE A 821 -21.88 -13.93 4.02
C ILE A 821 -23.37 -13.62 3.81
N ALA A 822 -24.14 -14.61 3.34
CA ALA A 822 -25.58 -14.53 3.15
C ALA A 822 -26.29 -15.73 3.79
N GLY A 823 -27.47 -15.47 4.36
CA GLY A 823 -28.42 -16.48 4.80
C GLY A 823 -29.53 -16.63 3.76
N LEU A 824 -29.85 -17.86 3.38
CA LEU A 824 -30.91 -18.18 2.42
C LEU A 824 -32.00 -19.05 3.07
N ASN A 825 -33.26 -18.72 2.78
CA ASN A 825 -34.47 -19.46 3.12
C ASN A 825 -34.87 -20.38 1.95
N VAL A 826 -34.11 -21.47 1.76
CA VAL A 826 -34.31 -22.46 0.69
C VAL A 826 -35.17 -23.62 1.23
N TYR A 827 -36.39 -23.29 1.64
CA TYR A 827 -37.38 -24.26 2.13
C TYR A 827 -38.28 -24.75 1.01
N LYS A 828 -38.68 -26.01 1.07
CA LYS A 828 -39.80 -26.47 0.26
C LYS A 828 -41.10 -26.17 0.98
N THR A 829 -41.95 -25.39 0.32
CA THR A 829 -43.26 -25.05 0.88
C THR A 829 -44.30 -26.05 0.38
N LEU A 830 -44.92 -26.76 1.31
CA LEU A 830 -45.97 -27.74 1.06
C LEU A 830 -47.29 -27.20 1.63
N VAL A 831 -48.25 -26.93 0.75
CA VAL A 831 -49.57 -26.43 1.14
C VAL A 831 -50.60 -27.54 1.04
N ALA A 832 -51.27 -27.82 2.16
CA ALA A 832 -52.27 -28.87 2.20
C ALA A 832 -53.56 -28.45 1.46
N SER A 833 -54.03 -29.25 0.50
CA SER A 833 -55.29 -28.98 -0.23
C SER A 833 -56.50 -29.16 0.68
N SER A 834 -57.67 -28.58 0.39
CA SER A 834 -58.86 -28.74 1.25
C SER A 834 -59.29 -30.19 1.51
N ALA A 835 -58.95 -31.13 0.60
CA ALA A 835 -59.28 -32.54 0.71
C ALA A 835 -58.21 -33.40 1.43
N SER A 836 -56.99 -32.90 1.65
CA SER A 836 -55.91 -33.74 2.20
C SER A 836 -56.09 -34.02 3.69
N THR A 837 -56.05 -35.29 4.10
CA THR A 837 -56.09 -35.69 5.53
C THR A 837 -54.70 -35.77 6.16
N SER A 838 -53.65 -35.74 5.36
CA SER A 838 -52.25 -35.71 5.80
C SER A 838 -51.39 -34.84 4.89
N LEU A 839 -50.25 -34.41 5.41
CA LEU A 839 -49.17 -33.74 4.66
C LEU A 839 -47.83 -34.29 5.16
N VAL A 840 -46.99 -34.75 4.24
CA VAL A 840 -45.69 -35.35 4.55
C VAL A 840 -44.62 -34.53 3.85
N GLY A 841 -43.63 -34.08 4.63
CA GLY A 841 -42.45 -33.40 4.15
C GLY A 841 -41.46 -34.35 3.49
N THR A 842 -40.27 -33.83 3.28
CA THR A 842 -39.12 -34.44 2.66
C THR A 842 -38.06 -34.74 3.73
N PRO A 843 -36.90 -35.27 3.36
CA PRO A 843 -35.78 -35.40 4.29
C PRO A 843 -35.00 -34.10 4.59
N GLY A 844 -35.42 -32.95 4.04
CA GLY A 844 -34.77 -31.66 4.26
C GLY A 844 -35.72 -30.62 4.84
N ASP A 845 -35.20 -29.42 5.11
CA ASP A 845 -35.95 -28.37 5.81
C ASP A 845 -37.18 -27.90 5.01
N ASP A 846 -38.37 -28.07 5.57
CA ASP A 846 -39.65 -27.79 4.91
C ASP A 846 -40.55 -26.78 5.65
N ILE A 847 -41.47 -26.18 4.91
CA ILE A 847 -42.59 -25.40 5.47
C ILE A 847 -43.89 -26.10 5.13
N LEU A 848 -44.54 -26.68 6.14
CA LEU A 848 -45.79 -27.42 6.02
C LEU A 848 -46.97 -26.53 6.44
N ILE A 849 -47.72 -26.02 5.47
CA ILE A 849 -48.89 -25.17 5.69
C ILE A 849 -50.16 -26.04 5.77
N SER A 850 -50.73 -26.15 6.97
CA SER A 850 -51.85 -27.05 7.26
C SER A 850 -53.19 -26.58 6.67
N GLY A 851 -53.41 -25.28 6.53
CA GLY A 851 -54.72 -24.73 6.16
C GLY A 851 -55.79 -24.94 7.25
N ALA A 852 -57.07 -24.95 6.88
CA ALA A 852 -58.20 -24.93 7.84
C ALA A 852 -58.57 -26.29 8.46
N GLY A 853 -58.18 -27.41 7.83
CA GLY A 853 -58.67 -28.75 8.15
C GLY A 853 -57.87 -29.50 9.23
N ARG A 854 -58.50 -30.49 9.86
CA ARG A 854 -57.85 -31.46 10.75
C ARG A 854 -56.98 -32.43 9.94
N ARG A 855 -55.68 -32.48 10.25
CA ARG A 855 -54.69 -33.23 9.46
C ARG A 855 -53.59 -33.83 10.32
N THR A 856 -52.95 -34.88 9.80
CA THR A 856 -51.65 -35.36 10.32
C THR A 856 -50.53 -34.75 9.48
N LEU A 857 -49.63 -34.01 10.12
CA LEU A 857 -48.43 -33.43 9.52
C LEU A 857 -47.22 -34.27 9.95
N THR A 858 -46.37 -34.62 9.00
CA THR A 858 -45.11 -35.33 9.24
C THR A 858 -44.02 -34.52 8.56
N GLY A 859 -43.06 -33.99 9.32
CA GLY A 859 -41.96 -33.17 8.79
C GLY A 859 -40.94 -34.02 8.04
N GLY A 860 -40.49 -35.10 8.68
CA GLY A 860 -39.40 -35.93 8.21
C GLY A 860 -38.10 -35.64 8.96
N ALA A 861 -37.01 -35.57 8.21
CA ALA A 861 -35.72 -35.14 8.74
C ALA A 861 -35.46 -33.70 8.31
N GLY A 862 -34.56 -33.00 9.01
CA GLY A 862 -34.31 -31.58 8.77
C GLY A 862 -34.87 -30.72 9.88
N LYS A 863 -34.98 -29.42 9.63
CA LYS A 863 -35.59 -28.43 10.52
C LYS A 863 -36.88 -27.93 9.89
N ASP A 864 -38.00 -28.45 10.35
CA ASP A 864 -39.30 -28.24 9.71
C ASP A 864 -40.14 -27.17 10.41
N GLN A 865 -40.95 -26.46 9.63
CA GLN A 865 -41.89 -25.48 10.14
C GLN A 865 -43.33 -25.92 9.88
N PHE A 866 -44.09 -26.16 10.96
CA PHE A 866 -45.51 -26.47 10.90
C PHE A 866 -46.33 -25.19 11.04
N VAL A 867 -46.90 -24.72 9.93
CA VAL A 867 -47.56 -23.41 9.86
C VAL A 867 -49.07 -23.54 9.83
N PHE A 868 -49.72 -22.86 10.77
CA PHE A 868 -51.18 -22.82 10.89
C PHE A 868 -51.70 -21.43 10.53
N THR A 869 -52.63 -21.38 9.58
CA THR A 869 -53.17 -20.12 9.01
C THR A 869 -54.33 -19.58 9.86
N ALA A 870 -54.75 -18.33 9.60
CA ALA A 870 -55.88 -17.70 10.30
C ALA A 870 -57.20 -18.51 10.26
N SER A 871 -57.40 -19.32 9.22
CA SER A 871 -58.57 -20.19 9.07
C SER A 871 -58.49 -21.52 9.85
N PHE A 872 -57.40 -21.78 10.58
CA PHE A 872 -57.22 -23.03 11.32
C PHE A 872 -58.08 -23.10 12.59
N THR A 873 -58.98 -24.08 12.64
CA THR A 873 -59.93 -24.25 13.74
C THR A 873 -59.52 -25.30 14.78
N GLY A 874 -58.33 -25.91 14.65
CA GLY A 874 -57.81 -26.90 15.60
C GLY A 874 -58.02 -28.35 15.17
N GLY A 875 -57.40 -29.26 15.93
CA GLY A 875 -57.52 -30.72 15.78
C GLY A 875 -56.42 -31.40 14.98
N ALA A 876 -55.40 -30.67 14.51
CA ALA A 876 -54.28 -31.27 13.77
C ALA A 876 -53.33 -32.07 14.67
N THR A 877 -52.62 -33.02 14.07
CA THR A 877 -51.61 -33.86 14.72
C THR A 877 -50.27 -33.62 14.04
N ILE A 878 -49.20 -33.38 14.81
CA ILE A 878 -47.82 -33.42 14.31
C ILE A 878 -47.23 -34.77 14.73
N ALA A 879 -46.77 -35.56 13.76
CA ALA A 879 -46.45 -36.98 13.95
C ALA A 879 -45.03 -37.23 14.50
N ASP A 880 -44.09 -36.34 14.22
CA ASP A 880 -42.64 -36.58 14.36
C ASP A 880 -41.85 -35.33 14.79
N PHE A 881 -42.51 -34.37 15.45
CA PHE A 881 -41.90 -33.13 15.90
C PHE A 881 -40.58 -33.37 16.67
N GLN A 882 -39.51 -32.66 16.28
CA GLN A 882 -38.20 -32.70 16.91
C GLN A 882 -37.93 -31.41 17.70
N PRO A 883 -38.05 -31.43 19.04
CA PRO A 883 -37.79 -30.26 19.87
C PRO A 883 -36.38 -29.71 19.68
N GLY A 884 -36.30 -28.40 19.41
CA GLY A 884 -35.04 -27.68 19.21
C GLY A 884 -34.56 -27.64 17.76
N ALA A 885 -35.16 -28.45 16.88
CA ALA A 885 -34.95 -28.40 15.43
C ALA A 885 -36.18 -27.79 14.73
N ASP A 886 -37.37 -28.30 15.04
CA ASP A 886 -38.61 -27.92 14.39
C ASP A 886 -39.29 -26.73 15.07
N LEU A 887 -40.12 -26.02 14.30
CA LEU A 887 -40.91 -24.88 14.73
C LEU A 887 -42.40 -25.05 14.45
N ILE A 888 -43.23 -24.54 15.34
CA ILE A 888 -44.68 -24.48 15.21
C ILE A 888 -45.08 -23.01 15.09
N SER A 889 -45.62 -22.61 13.94
CA SER A 889 -46.09 -21.23 13.73
C SER A 889 -47.59 -21.13 13.98
N LEU A 890 -47.94 -20.44 15.08
CA LEU A 890 -49.31 -20.13 15.49
C LEU A 890 -49.66 -18.66 15.35
N ARG A 891 -48.72 -17.82 14.89
CA ARG A 891 -48.89 -16.37 14.76
C ARG A 891 -50.20 -15.96 14.09
N ALA A 892 -50.51 -16.53 12.92
CA ALA A 892 -51.71 -16.17 12.17
C ALA A 892 -53.00 -16.62 12.89
N VAL A 893 -52.96 -17.72 13.66
CA VAL A 893 -54.08 -18.19 14.47
C VAL A 893 -54.31 -17.22 15.63
N LEU A 894 -53.26 -16.84 16.35
CA LEU A 894 -53.35 -15.93 17.49
C LEU A 894 -53.83 -14.53 17.08
N GLN A 895 -53.30 -14.00 15.98
CA GLN A 895 -53.74 -12.72 15.41
C GLN A 895 -55.23 -12.75 15.02
N ALA A 896 -55.70 -13.85 14.41
CA ALA A 896 -57.11 -14.01 14.05
C ALA A 896 -58.04 -14.08 15.28
N LEU A 897 -57.51 -14.49 16.43
CA LEU A 897 -58.22 -14.50 17.71
C LEU A 897 -58.10 -13.17 18.48
N GLY A 898 -57.43 -12.16 17.93
CA GLY A 898 -57.22 -10.87 18.60
C GLY A 898 -56.15 -10.90 19.70
N VAL A 899 -55.34 -11.96 19.77
CA VAL A 899 -54.26 -12.07 20.75
C VAL A 899 -53.05 -11.29 20.24
N THR A 900 -52.77 -10.14 20.85
CA THR A 900 -51.62 -9.27 20.52
C THR A 900 -50.44 -9.43 21.48
N SER A 901 -50.45 -10.49 22.30
CA SER A 901 -49.43 -10.74 23.31
C SER A 901 -48.09 -11.17 22.70
N SER A 902 -46.99 -10.61 23.21
CA SER A 902 -45.63 -11.08 22.91
C SER A 902 -45.22 -12.31 23.72
N ASN A 903 -46.03 -12.72 24.71
CA ASN A 903 -45.82 -13.93 25.51
C ASN A 903 -47.16 -14.66 25.78
N PRO A 904 -47.80 -15.21 24.74
CA PRO A 904 -49.11 -15.83 24.87
C PRO A 904 -49.10 -17.09 25.75
N ILE A 905 -47.96 -17.79 25.87
CA ILE A 905 -47.82 -18.94 26.77
C ILE A 905 -47.82 -18.47 28.23
N GLY A 906 -46.97 -17.50 28.57
CA GLY A 906 -46.85 -16.99 29.95
C GLY A 906 -48.11 -16.26 30.44
N GLN A 907 -48.93 -15.75 29.52
CA GLN A 907 -50.20 -15.09 29.83
C GLN A 907 -51.42 -16.04 29.79
N GLY A 908 -51.23 -17.33 29.50
CA GLY A 908 -52.30 -18.33 29.54
C GLY A 908 -53.12 -18.48 28.26
N TYR A 909 -52.86 -17.70 27.21
CA TYR A 909 -53.52 -17.87 25.90
C TYR A 909 -53.16 -19.19 25.23
N LEU A 910 -51.97 -19.72 25.47
CA LEU A 910 -51.57 -21.05 25.02
C LEU A 910 -51.19 -21.91 26.21
N SER A 911 -51.65 -23.16 26.22
CA SER A 911 -51.31 -24.15 27.24
C SER A 911 -50.93 -25.48 26.62
N CYS A 912 -50.07 -26.23 27.31
CA CYS A 912 -49.75 -27.61 26.96
C CYS A 912 -50.22 -28.54 28.07
N LYS A 913 -51.00 -29.56 27.71
CA LYS A 913 -51.44 -30.61 28.62
C LYS A 913 -50.97 -31.98 28.12
N ALA A 914 -50.48 -32.82 29.03
CA ALA A 914 -50.14 -34.20 28.70
C ALA A 914 -51.37 -34.99 28.26
N SER A 915 -51.22 -35.77 27.18
CA SER A 915 -52.21 -36.69 26.64
C SER A 915 -51.54 -38.04 26.40
N GLY A 916 -51.37 -38.84 27.46
CA GLY A 916 -50.51 -40.02 27.42
C GLY A 916 -49.04 -39.59 27.27
N THR A 917 -48.34 -40.13 26.26
CA THR A 917 -46.98 -39.72 25.86
C THR A 917 -46.97 -38.49 24.94
N ASP A 918 -48.13 -38.02 24.51
CA ASP A 918 -48.29 -36.91 23.57
C ASP A 918 -48.49 -35.57 24.32
N ALA A 919 -48.24 -34.46 23.64
CA ALA A 919 -48.50 -33.11 24.12
C ALA A 919 -49.71 -32.51 23.39
N LEU A 920 -50.72 -32.08 24.14
CA LEU A 920 -51.90 -31.39 23.61
C LEU A 920 -51.75 -29.88 23.81
N ILE A 921 -51.51 -29.15 22.72
CA ILE A 921 -51.49 -27.69 22.72
C ILE A 921 -52.92 -27.19 22.57
N SER A 922 -53.35 -26.35 23.51
CA SER A 922 -54.67 -25.71 23.52
C SER A 922 -54.53 -24.20 23.48
N VAL A 923 -55.52 -23.52 22.90
CA VAL A 923 -55.62 -22.06 22.92
C VAL A 923 -56.83 -21.64 23.72
N ASP A 924 -56.64 -20.62 24.55
CA ASP A 924 -57.69 -19.89 25.24
C ASP A 924 -57.68 -18.44 24.70
N PRO A 925 -58.69 -18.00 23.94
CA PRO A 925 -58.67 -16.68 23.31
C PRO A 925 -58.81 -15.51 24.30
N ASP A 926 -59.30 -15.73 25.52
CA ASP A 926 -59.39 -14.71 26.57
C ASP A 926 -58.56 -15.06 27.82
N ALA A 927 -57.67 -16.06 27.68
CA ALA A 927 -56.72 -16.58 28.65
C ALA A 927 -57.32 -17.14 29.95
N ALA A 928 -57.97 -16.30 30.76
CA ALA A 928 -58.62 -16.68 32.01
C ALA A 928 -60.03 -16.07 32.11
N GLY A 929 -60.61 -15.69 30.97
CA GLY A 929 -61.95 -15.13 30.88
C GLY A 929 -63.02 -16.22 30.87
N ALA A 930 -64.11 -15.97 30.15
CA ALA A 930 -65.26 -16.86 30.11
C ALA A 930 -65.14 -17.92 29.00
N ALA A 931 -64.23 -17.72 28.04
CA ALA A 931 -63.97 -18.71 27.00
C ALA A 931 -63.36 -19.97 27.62
N LEU A 932 -63.70 -21.13 27.04
CA LEU A 932 -63.06 -22.39 27.42
C LEU A 932 -61.86 -22.64 26.52
N PRO A 933 -60.73 -23.14 27.07
CA PRO A 933 -59.60 -23.57 26.26
C PRO A 933 -60.02 -24.63 25.24
N ARG A 934 -59.64 -24.45 23.97
CA ARG A 934 -59.88 -25.42 22.89
C ARG A 934 -58.58 -26.07 22.45
N ALA A 935 -58.63 -27.38 22.20
CA ALA A 935 -57.50 -28.12 21.65
C ALA A 935 -57.16 -27.64 20.23
N LEU A 936 -55.89 -27.30 20.00
CA LEU A 936 -55.36 -26.93 18.69
C LEU A 936 -54.58 -28.08 18.05
N LEU A 937 -53.54 -28.55 18.72
CA LEU A 937 -52.54 -29.47 18.14
C LEU A 937 -52.27 -30.63 19.08
N LEU A 938 -52.18 -31.84 18.54
CA LEU A 938 -51.61 -32.99 19.23
C LEU A 938 -50.21 -33.26 18.68
N ILE A 939 -49.18 -33.16 19.51
CA ILE A 939 -47.80 -33.46 19.15
C ILE A 939 -47.49 -34.86 19.64
N LYS A 940 -47.26 -35.78 18.70
CA LYS A 940 -47.03 -37.19 18.99
C LYS A 940 -45.69 -37.44 19.66
N ASN A 941 -45.68 -38.35 20.63
CA ASN A 941 -44.49 -38.87 21.30
C ASN A 941 -43.58 -37.81 21.94
N GLN A 942 -44.11 -36.63 22.25
CA GLN A 942 -43.38 -35.56 22.93
C GLN A 942 -44.13 -35.14 24.20
N PRO A 943 -43.48 -35.11 25.37
CA PRO A 943 -44.08 -34.54 26.57
C PRO A 943 -44.10 -33.02 26.53
N CYS A 944 -45.00 -32.36 27.27
CA CYS A 944 -45.03 -30.89 27.34
C CYS A 944 -43.71 -30.27 27.84
N ALA A 945 -42.95 -30.99 28.67
CA ALA A 945 -41.73 -30.47 29.29
C ALA A 945 -40.59 -30.18 28.30
N VAL A 946 -40.60 -30.79 27.10
CA VAL A 946 -39.57 -30.57 26.07
C VAL A 946 -39.96 -29.48 25.06
N LEU A 947 -41.19 -28.96 25.13
CA LEU A 947 -41.66 -27.88 24.27
C LEU A 947 -41.37 -26.54 24.93
N HIS A 948 -40.33 -25.87 24.45
CA HIS A 948 -39.91 -24.56 24.93
C HIS A 948 -40.53 -23.44 24.08
N PRO A 949 -40.61 -22.20 24.60
CA PRO A 949 -41.08 -21.06 23.80
C PRO A 949 -40.34 -20.86 22.48
N SER A 950 -39.05 -21.24 22.40
CA SER A 950 -38.25 -21.21 21.17
C SER A 950 -38.71 -22.18 20.08
N ASN A 951 -39.59 -23.14 20.41
CA ASN A 951 -40.21 -24.04 19.44
C ASN A 951 -41.42 -23.41 18.74
N PHE A 952 -41.84 -22.21 19.13
CA PHE A 952 -43.02 -21.57 18.59
C PHE A 952 -42.69 -20.24 17.91
N VAL A 953 -43.30 -20.01 16.75
CA VAL A 953 -43.39 -18.70 16.11
C VAL A 953 -44.76 -18.13 16.44
N LEU A 954 -44.77 -17.22 17.41
CA LEU A 954 -45.98 -16.66 18.03
C LEU A 954 -46.34 -15.28 17.48
#